data_AF-G2ECV0-F1
#
_entry.id   AF-G2ECV0-F1
#
_cell.length_a   1.000
_cell.length_b   1.000
_cell.length_c   1.000
_cell.angle_alpha   90.00
_cell.angle_beta   90.00
_cell.angle_gamma   90.00
#
_symmetry.space_group_name_H-M   'P 1'
#
loop_
_entity.id
_entity.type
_entity.pdbx_description
1 polymer ?
#
loop_
_entity_poly.entity_id
_entity_poly.type
_entity_poly.pdbx_seq_one_letter_code
_entity_poly.pdbx_strand_id
1 'polypeptide(L)'
;MKIYKRIHSPFTYLYIIVLLLTTSISFSQVQDVKSFYKKVDSVIALKTTQQSVLESAFHNIARDTIKLSYLVHKSHQKKYLDGECYALNTLGIYFRNISDYNQALIVHFKALSIARKAGNLEMEVITLNMLGVVYRRMDAIRAALDYHNQALSLAEMPCERTLELQQSIAVSQNSMGNIYTALKQYDLALTQFYKSLVIEEELNNKLGLAINNHNIGYAKEKQGFYQEALDYYNKSLEYNNDINSKIGIVICFNSIGKIYIYQNKYCEARCLIQDALNTAIKVNDQFYIAISYVNLGLAELKLNNLDDAKKYLNIGLEIAQKFKLKSSEIEAYKYLSETYELSEQHKEALINYRKYVTLEESLTNERNIQYVNDLIVKYDTEKKNNQIKELANENEIVKLRLEQNNRTLFLSLLGGTLIIITFYVLYRQRQLKNEKKILTLEQEMLRNQMNPHFIFNSLNSIKLYIINNEKENAVYYLNKFSKLIRKILIASTEKEISLKDEIENMALYMNIENIRFSNEIDYQEIIDENLNTSSIKVPSLILQPFLENAIWHGLSAKTQNKKIELVAKKETARHVTITITDNGIGRVAAEEIKNQKTLKRQSIGISITKARLENFSKNFRADYSIKIIDLYDENNLATGTQVVLNIPTK
;
A
#
# COMPACT_ATOMS: atom_id res chain seq x y z
N MET A 1 9.98 -108.50 19.38
CA MET A 1 11.39 -108.28 18.95
C MET A 1 11.46 -108.68 17.47
N LYS A 2 11.74 -107.87 16.45
CA LYS A 2 12.49 -106.62 16.28
C LYS A 2 11.92 -105.79 15.09
N ILE A 3 11.72 -104.49 15.33
CA ILE A 3 12.18 -103.31 14.56
C ILE A 3 12.02 -103.34 13.03
N TYR A 4 11.02 -102.60 12.52
CA TYR A 4 10.98 -102.11 11.14
C TYR A 4 11.92 -100.90 10.99
N LYS A 5 12.92 -101.01 10.12
CA LYS A 5 13.91 -99.97 9.80
C LYS A 5 13.38 -99.15 8.61
N ARG A 6 12.91 -97.93 8.88
CA ARG A 6 12.45 -96.97 7.85
C ARG A 6 13.68 -96.28 7.26
N ILE A 7 14.04 -96.62 6.02
CA ILE A 7 15.11 -95.94 5.27
C ILE A 7 14.49 -94.68 4.64
N HIS A 8 14.83 -93.51 5.16
CA HIS A 8 14.51 -92.23 4.54
C HIS A 8 15.58 -91.87 3.50
N SER A 9 15.16 -91.66 2.24
CA SER A 9 16.07 -91.24 1.16
C SER A 9 16.41 -89.74 1.28
N PRO A 10 17.66 -89.32 0.98
CA PRO A 10 18.04 -87.90 0.97
C PRO A 10 17.39 -87.09 -0.16
N PHE A 11 16.87 -87.75 -1.22
CA PHE A 11 16.21 -87.09 -2.35
C PHE A 11 14.82 -86.52 -2.02
N THR A 12 14.08 -87.15 -1.12
CA THR A 12 12.74 -86.67 -0.70
C THR A 12 12.82 -85.38 0.12
N TYR A 13 13.87 -85.19 0.93
CA TYR A 13 14.07 -83.95 1.69
C TYR A 13 14.48 -82.78 0.78
N LEU A 14 15.30 -83.01 -0.25
CA LEU A 14 15.66 -81.99 -1.23
C LEU A 14 14.44 -81.50 -2.03
N TYR A 15 13.56 -82.43 -2.45
CA TYR A 15 12.31 -82.08 -3.14
C TYR A 15 11.37 -81.28 -2.25
N ILE A 16 11.24 -81.64 -0.97
CA ILE A 16 10.38 -80.91 -0.01
C ILE A 16 10.96 -79.52 0.28
N ILE A 17 12.29 -79.36 0.36
CA ILE A 17 12.94 -78.06 0.55
C ILE A 17 12.77 -77.18 -0.70
N VAL A 18 12.90 -77.73 -1.90
CA VAL A 18 12.63 -76.99 -3.15
C VAL A 18 11.13 -76.65 -3.27
N LEU A 19 10.22 -77.52 -2.84
CA LEU A 19 8.78 -77.25 -2.83
C LEU A 19 8.41 -76.21 -1.76
N LEU A 20 9.07 -76.21 -0.60
CA LEU A 20 8.89 -75.22 0.47
C LEU A 20 9.49 -73.87 0.09
N LEU A 21 10.63 -73.85 -0.61
CA LEU A 21 11.24 -72.62 -1.16
C LEU A 21 10.38 -72.05 -2.28
N THR A 22 9.87 -72.87 -3.19
CA THR A 22 8.98 -72.41 -4.27
C THR A 22 7.63 -71.94 -3.74
N THR A 23 7.05 -72.60 -2.73
CA THR A 23 5.80 -72.15 -2.10
C THR A 23 5.99 -70.90 -1.24
N SER A 24 7.12 -70.73 -0.53
CA SER A 24 7.41 -69.51 0.23
C SER A 24 7.74 -68.32 -0.67
N ILE A 25 8.43 -68.52 -1.79
CA ILE A 25 8.63 -67.48 -2.82
C ILE A 25 7.28 -67.08 -3.44
N SER A 26 6.42 -68.06 -3.74
CA SER A 26 5.07 -67.81 -4.26
C SER A 26 4.19 -67.05 -3.26
N PHE A 27 4.28 -67.39 -1.97
CA PHE A 27 3.52 -66.71 -0.92
C PHE A 27 4.01 -65.27 -0.69
N SER A 28 5.33 -65.05 -0.72
CA SER A 28 5.93 -63.71 -0.65
C SER A 28 5.53 -62.82 -1.83
N GLN A 29 5.55 -63.35 -3.06
CA GLN A 29 5.09 -62.63 -4.26
C GLN A 29 3.59 -62.30 -4.20
N VAL A 30 2.75 -63.22 -3.73
CA VAL A 30 1.30 -62.97 -3.59
C VAL A 30 1.02 -61.90 -2.52
N GLN A 31 1.82 -61.85 -1.45
CA GLN A 31 1.69 -60.85 -0.39
C GLN A 31 2.17 -59.46 -0.85
N ASP A 32 3.22 -59.38 -1.68
CA ASP A 32 3.69 -58.14 -2.33
C ASP A 32 2.68 -57.58 -3.34
N VAL A 33 2.01 -58.45 -4.11
CA VAL A 33 0.97 -58.00 -5.05
C VAL A 33 -0.27 -57.47 -4.33
N LYS A 34 -0.70 -58.13 -3.23
CA LYS A 34 -1.82 -57.65 -2.40
C LYS A 34 -1.51 -56.33 -1.70
N SER A 35 -0.29 -56.16 -1.19
CA SER A 35 0.14 -54.90 -0.55
C SER A 35 0.18 -53.76 -1.58
N PHE A 36 0.64 -54.04 -2.80
CA PHE A 36 0.64 -53.09 -3.91
C PHE A 36 -0.78 -52.62 -4.27
N TYR A 37 -1.73 -53.54 -4.47
CA TYR A 37 -3.10 -53.15 -4.79
C TYR A 37 -3.75 -52.30 -3.70
N LYS A 38 -3.50 -52.62 -2.42
CA LYS A 38 -3.93 -51.78 -1.29
C LYS A 38 -3.30 -50.38 -1.33
N LYS A 39 -2.01 -50.28 -1.65
CA LYS A 39 -1.30 -49.00 -1.79
C LYS A 39 -1.87 -48.16 -2.94
N VAL A 40 -2.18 -48.79 -4.08
CA VAL A 40 -2.84 -48.13 -5.21
C VAL A 40 -4.22 -47.61 -4.77
N ASP A 41 -5.03 -48.43 -4.12
CA ASP A 41 -6.34 -48.02 -3.62
C ASP A 41 -6.25 -46.85 -2.61
N SER A 42 -5.26 -46.86 -1.70
CA SER A 42 -5.08 -45.76 -0.73
C SER A 42 -4.64 -44.46 -1.40
N VAL A 43 -3.74 -44.51 -2.38
CA VAL A 43 -3.25 -43.31 -3.09
C VAL A 43 -4.33 -42.74 -4.01
N ILE A 44 -5.09 -43.60 -4.70
CA ILE A 44 -6.23 -43.16 -5.53
C ILE A 44 -7.32 -42.53 -4.67
N ALA A 45 -7.51 -42.98 -3.42
CA ALA A 45 -8.45 -42.35 -2.49
C ALA A 45 -8.04 -40.92 -2.09
N LEU A 46 -6.73 -40.63 -2.00
CA LEU A 46 -6.20 -39.30 -1.69
C LEU A 46 -6.37 -38.30 -2.83
N LYS A 47 -6.46 -38.76 -4.09
CA LYS A 47 -6.59 -37.94 -5.31
C LYS A 47 -5.65 -36.73 -5.36
N THR A 48 -4.38 -36.94 -5.04
CA THR A 48 -3.37 -35.87 -5.10
C THR A 48 -3.20 -35.35 -6.54
N THR A 49 -2.97 -34.05 -6.71
CA THR A 49 -2.61 -33.46 -8.01
C THR A 49 -1.11 -33.34 -8.19
N GLN A 50 -0.33 -33.48 -7.10
CA GLN A 50 1.12 -33.30 -7.08
C GLN A 50 1.85 -34.52 -7.63
N GLN A 51 2.67 -34.30 -8.66
CA GLN A 51 3.52 -35.32 -9.27
C GLN A 51 4.51 -35.93 -8.28
N SER A 52 5.13 -35.11 -7.42
CA SER A 52 6.15 -35.53 -6.45
C SER A 52 5.64 -36.59 -5.47
N VAL A 53 4.39 -36.47 -5.03
CA VAL A 53 3.73 -37.46 -4.16
C VAL A 53 3.51 -38.79 -4.90
N LEU A 54 3.09 -38.74 -6.17
CA LEU A 54 2.90 -39.94 -6.99
C LEU A 54 4.23 -40.64 -7.29
N GLU A 55 5.28 -39.89 -7.61
CA GLU A 55 6.62 -40.42 -7.82
C GLU A 55 7.14 -41.12 -6.56
N SER A 56 7.04 -40.48 -5.39
CA SER A 56 7.40 -41.11 -4.11
C SER A 56 6.63 -42.42 -3.87
N ALA A 57 5.34 -42.44 -4.18
CA ALA A 57 4.50 -43.64 -4.01
C ALA A 57 4.86 -44.78 -4.98
N PHE A 58 5.24 -44.47 -6.22
CA PHE A 58 5.29 -45.44 -7.32
C PHE A 58 6.64 -45.58 -8.03
N HIS A 59 7.71 -44.88 -7.62
CA HIS A 59 9.04 -44.99 -8.25
C HIS A 59 9.53 -46.45 -8.34
N ASN A 60 9.26 -47.28 -7.32
CA ASN A 60 9.66 -48.68 -7.27
C ASN A 60 9.03 -49.57 -8.35
N ILE A 61 7.90 -49.15 -8.94
CA ILE A 61 7.19 -49.92 -9.98
C ILE A 61 7.46 -49.38 -11.39
N ALA A 62 8.35 -48.39 -11.55
CA ALA A 62 8.56 -47.72 -12.83
C ALA A 62 9.01 -48.64 -13.97
N ARG A 63 9.49 -49.85 -13.66
CA ARG A 63 9.89 -50.88 -14.65
C ARG A 63 8.88 -52.03 -14.81
N ASP A 64 7.83 -52.07 -13.99
CA ASP A 64 6.83 -53.14 -13.99
C ASP A 64 5.59 -52.69 -14.78
N THR A 65 5.55 -53.06 -16.05
CA THR A 65 4.47 -52.67 -16.97
C THR A 65 3.10 -53.22 -16.55
N ILE A 66 3.05 -54.34 -15.83
CA ILE A 66 1.80 -54.94 -15.34
C ILE A 66 1.25 -54.07 -14.20
N LYS A 67 2.09 -53.73 -13.21
CA LYS A 67 1.71 -52.85 -12.10
C LYS A 67 1.32 -51.45 -12.61
N LEU A 68 2.03 -50.90 -13.59
CA LEU A 68 1.68 -49.62 -14.23
C LEU A 68 0.37 -49.69 -15.01
N SER A 69 0.15 -50.74 -15.80
CA SER A 69 -1.10 -50.93 -16.55
C SER A 69 -2.30 -51.08 -15.61
N TYR A 70 -2.12 -51.76 -14.48
CA TYR A 70 -3.12 -51.82 -13.42
C TYR A 70 -3.43 -50.42 -12.86
N LEU A 71 -2.41 -49.62 -12.56
CA LEU A 71 -2.59 -48.25 -12.06
C LEU A 71 -3.33 -47.37 -13.08
N VAL A 72 -3.02 -47.45 -14.37
CA VAL A 72 -3.75 -46.76 -15.44
C VAL A 72 -5.23 -47.14 -15.42
N HIS A 73 -5.53 -48.44 -15.48
CA HIS A 73 -6.91 -48.93 -15.53
C HIS A 73 -7.70 -48.57 -14.26
N LYS A 74 -7.09 -48.72 -13.09
CA LYS A 74 -7.74 -48.42 -11.81
C LYS A 74 -8.01 -46.91 -11.65
N SER A 75 -7.05 -46.08 -12.01
CA SER A 75 -7.21 -44.61 -12.01
C SER A 75 -8.30 -44.17 -12.98
N HIS A 76 -8.36 -44.78 -14.16
CA HIS A 76 -9.43 -44.54 -15.14
C HIS A 76 -10.82 -44.88 -14.57
N GLN A 77 -10.98 -46.09 -14.01
CA GLN A 77 -12.24 -46.53 -13.40
C GLN A 77 -12.71 -45.61 -12.27
N LYS A 78 -11.78 -45.07 -11.48
CA LYS A 78 -12.06 -44.15 -10.37
C LYS A 78 -12.12 -42.69 -10.77
N LYS A 79 -12.02 -42.38 -12.08
CA LYS A 79 -11.98 -41.02 -12.64
C LYS A 79 -10.90 -40.15 -11.97
N TYR A 80 -9.74 -40.73 -11.70
CA TYR A 80 -8.58 -40.03 -11.16
C TYR A 80 -7.61 -39.73 -12.30
N LEU A 81 -7.79 -38.57 -12.93
CA LEU A 81 -7.10 -38.21 -14.17
C LEU A 81 -5.59 -38.02 -13.96
N ASP A 82 -5.18 -37.39 -12.85
CA ASP A 82 -3.76 -37.15 -12.56
C ASP A 82 -2.99 -38.46 -12.37
N GLY A 83 -3.55 -39.42 -11.62
CA GLY A 83 -2.95 -40.74 -11.46
C GLY A 83 -2.91 -41.56 -12.75
N GLU A 84 -3.91 -41.42 -13.62
CA GLU A 84 -3.90 -42.04 -14.94
C GLU A 84 -2.79 -41.43 -15.82
N CYS A 85 -2.66 -40.10 -15.81
CA CYS A 85 -1.63 -39.37 -16.54
C CYS A 85 -0.22 -39.73 -16.08
N TYR A 86 0.03 -39.73 -14.77
CA TYR A 86 1.31 -40.15 -14.17
C TYR A 86 1.71 -41.54 -14.66
N ALA A 87 0.81 -42.51 -14.53
CA ALA A 87 1.10 -43.90 -14.87
C ALA A 87 1.37 -44.08 -16.38
N LEU A 88 0.64 -43.36 -17.23
CA LEU A 88 0.89 -43.35 -18.68
C LEU A 88 2.24 -42.72 -19.03
N ASN A 89 2.62 -41.65 -18.35
CA ASN A 89 3.94 -41.03 -18.53
C ASN A 89 5.07 -41.97 -18.09
N THR A 90 4.94 -42.65 -16.95
CA THR A 90 5.92 -43.65 -16.51
C THR A 90 6.01 -44.82 -17.51
N LEU A 91 4.88 -45.26 -18.06
CA LEU A 91 4.85 -46.29 -19.09
C LEU A 91 5.52 -45.82 -20.40
N GLY A 92 5.33 -44.56 -20.80
CA GLY A 92 6.00 -43.97 -21.95
C GLY A 92 7.50 -43.87 -21.77
N ILE A 93 7.98 -43.52 -20.57
CA ILE A 93 9.39 -43.56 -20.20
C ILE A 93 9.95 -44.99 -20.35
N TYR A 94 9.21 -46.01 -19.91
CA TYR A 94 9.60 -47.41 -20.09
C TYR A 94 9.76 -47.76 -21.57
N PHE A 95 8.74 -47.51 -22.40
CA PHE A 95 8.78 -47.80 -23.84
C PHE A 95 9.91 -47.07 -24.55
N ARG A 96 10.14 -45.79 -24.19
CA ARG A 96 11.27 -45.01 -24.69
C ARG A 96 12.61 -45.65 -24.33
N ASN A 97 12.79 -46.12 -23.10
CA ASN A 97 14.05 -46.72 -22.65
C ASN A 97 14.34 -48.07 -23.33
N ILE A 98 13.32 -48.84 -23.71
CA ILE A 98 13.52 -50.04 -24.55
C ILE A 98 13.55 -49.72 -26.06
N SER A 99 13.57 -48.43 -26.42
CA SER A 99 13.60 -47.92 -27.80
C SER A 99 12.35 -48.25 -28.65
N ASP A 100 11.21 -48.54 -28.01
CA ASP A 100 9.90 -48.59 -28.68
C ASP A 100 9.26 -47.19 -28.68
N TYR A 101 9.79 -46.32 -29.55
CA TYR A 101 9.37 -44.92 -29.61
C TYR A 101 7.93 -44.73 -30.08
N ASN A 102 7.41 -45.64 -30.91
CA ASN A 102 6.03 -45.57 -31.38
C ASN A 102 5.04 -45.76 -30.22
N GLN A 103 5.24 -46.80 -29.40
CA GLN A 103 4.40 -46.99 -28.21
C GLN A 103 4.58 -45.86 -27.21
N ALA A 104 5.81 -45.37 -27.01
CA ALA A 104 6.07 -44.23 -26.15
C ALA A 104 5.27 -42.98 -26.58
N LEU A 105 5.25 -42.65 -27.87
CA LEU A 105 4.45 -41.54 -28.40
C LEU A 105 2.96 -41.74 -28.15
N ILE A 106 2.42 -42.93 -28.43
CA ILE A 106 1.00 -43.25 -28.22
C ILE A 106 0.58 -42.99 -26.78
N VAL A 107 1.34 -43.52 -25.80
CA VAL A 107 0.98 -43.38 -24.39
C VAL A 107 1.19 -41.95 -23.87
N HIS A 108 2.24 -41.25 -24.32
CA HIS A 108 2.43 -39.84 -23.95
C HIS A 108 1.39 -38.91 -24.58
N PHE A 109 0.94 -39.15 -25.81
CA PHE A 109 -0.18 -38.40 -26.39
C PHE A 109 -1.48 -38.64 -25.61
N LYS A 110 -1.72 -39.87 -25.17
CA LYS A 110 -2.86 -40.18 -24.29
C LYS A 110 -2.73 -39.43 -22.96
N ALA A 111 -1.55 -39.46 -22.33
CA ALA A 111 -1.27 -38.72 -21.09
C ALA A 111 -1.51 -37.21 -21.27
N LEU A 112 -1.04 -36.63 -22.37
CA LEU A 112 -1.21 -35.21 -22.67
C LEU A 112 -2.69 -34.84 -22.78
N SER A 113 -3.48 -35.69 -23.46
CA SER A 113 -4.92 -35.49 -23.58
C SER A 113 -5.63 -35.54 -22.21
N ILE A 114 -5.12 -36.36 -21.28
CA ILE A 114 -5.66 -36.51 -19.93
C ILE A 114 -5.26 -35.31 -19.05
N ALA A 115 -3.99 -34.89 -19.10
CA ALA A 115 -3.51 -33.71 -18.37
C ALA A 115 -4.32 -32.45 -18.74
N ARG A 116 -4.56 -32.25 -20.04
CA ARG A 116 -5.43 -31.16 -20.55
C ARG A 116 -6.86 -31.26 -20.06
N LYS A 117 -7.44 -32.47 -20.07
CA LYS A 117 -8.80 -32.72 -19.53
C LYS A 117 -8.88 -32.48 -18.02
N ALA A 118 -7.80 -32.76 -17.29
CA ALA A 118 -7.71 -32.50 -15.86
C ALA A 118 -7.50 -31.01 -15.55
N GLY A 119 -7.04 -30.21 -16.51
CA GLY A 119 -6.61 -28.83 -16.29
C GLY A 119 -5.33 -28.74 -15.45
N ASN A 120 -4.53 -29.81 -15.41
CA ASN A 120 -3.30 -29.86 -14.62
C ASN A 120 -2.10 -29.39 -15.47
N LEU A 121 -1.71 -28.13 -15.28
CA LEU A 121 -0.61 -27.49 -16.00
C LEU A 121 0.72 -28.21 -15.81
N GLU A 122 1.04 -28.64 -14.58
CA GLU A 122 2.31 -29.31 -14.27
C GLU A 122 2.43 -30.62 -15.07
N MET A 123 1.37 -31.44 -15.06
CA MET A 123 1.37 -32.69 -15.83
C MET A 123 1.37 -32.45 -17.34
N GLU A 124 0.72 -31.39 -17.83
CA GLU A 124 0.78 -31.03 -19.24
C GLU A 124 2.22 -30.70 -19.66
N VAL A 125 2.90 -29.82 -18.92
CA VAL A 125 4.29 -29.43 -19.16
C VAL A 125 5.22 -30.65 -19.11
N ILE A 126 5.11 -31.49 -18.08
CA ILE A 126 5.91 -32.71 -17.96
C ILE A 126 5.71 -33.62 -19.17
N THR A 127 4.47 -33.81 -19.60
CA THR A 127 4.15 -34.69 -20.74
C THR A 127 4.69 -34.13 -22.05
N LEU A 128 4.59 -32.82 -22.28
CA LEU A 128 5.19 -32.16 -23.44
C LEU A 128 6.71 -32.36 -23.47
N ASN A 129 7.39 -32.21 -22.33
CA ASN A 129 8.81 -32.52 -22.24
C ASN A 129 9.12 -33.99 -22.55
N MET A 130 8.31 -34.94 -22.06
CA MET A 130 8.51 -36.36 -22.37
C MET A 130 8.36 -36.64 -23.87
N LEU A 131 7.35 -36.06 -24.54
CA LEU A 131 7.21 -36.13 -26.00
C LEU A 131 8.44 -35.57 -26.71
N GLY A 132 8.92 -34.40 -26.28
CA GLY A 132 10.13 -33.78 -26.81
C GLY A 132 11.35 -34.70 -26.72
N VAL A 133 11.55 -35.37 -25.58
CA VAL A 133 12.66 -36.33 -25.40
C VAL A 133 12.51 -37.54 -26.34
N VAL A 134 11.29 -38.04 -26.56
CA VAL A 134 11.06 -39.15 -27.50
C VAL A 134 11.40 -38.73 -28.93
N TYR A 135 10.90 -37.58 -29.39
CA TYR A 135 11.24 -37.05 -30.71
C TYR A 135 12.74 -36.77 -30.87
N ARG A 136 13.41 -36.29 -29.82
CA ARG A 136 14.87 -36.12 -29.82
C ARG A 136 15.60 -37.45 -29.98
N ARG A 137 15.18 -38.52 -29.28
CA ARG A 137 15.76 -39.88 -29.44
C ARG A 137 15.51 -40.48 -30.82
N MET A 138 14.51 -39.98 -31.56
CA MET A 138 14.23 -40.33 -32.95
C MET A 138 14.92 -39.41 -33.97
N ASP A 139 15.75 -38.46 -33.51
CA ASP A 139 16.41 -37.43 -34.33
C ASP A 139 15.40 -36.55 -35.12
N ALA A 140 14.18 -36.39 -34.60
CA ALA A 140 13.13 -35.54 -35.15
C ALA A 140 13.22 -34.11 -34.57
N ILE A 141 14.26 -33.39 -35.00
CA ILE A 141 14.72 -32.11 -34.42
C ILE A 141 13.59 -31.08 -34.24
N ARG A 142 12.80 -30.81 -35.30
CA ARG A 142 11.77 -29.77 -35.26
C ARG A 142 10.68 -30.08 -34.24
N ALA A 143 10.11 -31.28 -34.31
CA ALA A 143 9.08 -31.71 -33.37
C ALA A 143 9.59 -31.71 -31.93
N ALA A 144 10.83 -32.19 -31.69
CA ALA A 144 11.43 -32.17 -30.37
C ALA A 144 11.52 -30.74 -29.82
N LEU A 145 11.99 -29.80 -30.64
CA LEU A 145 12.14 -28.40 -30.25
C LEU A 145 10.79 -27.71 -30.03
N ASP A 146 9.79 -27.99 -30.87
CA ASP A 146 8.42 -27.49 -30.69
C ASP A 146 7.83 -27.90 -29.34
N TYR A 147 7.95 -29.18 -28.96
CA TYR A 147 7.41 -29.68 -27.70
C TYR A 147 8.14 -29.12 -26.47
N HIS A 148 9.48 -29.03 -26.51
CA HIS A 148 10.24 -28.42 -25.42
C HIS A 148 9.98 -26.93 -25.29
N ASN A 149 9.83 -26.21 -26.41
CA ASN A 149 9.50 -24.79 -26.38
C ASN A 149 8.08 -24.54 -25.88
N GLN A 150 7.11 -25.37 -26.27
CA GLN A 150 5.75 -25.33 -25.71
C GLN A 150 5.75 -25.59 -24.20
N ALA A 151 6.50 -26.60 -23.74
CA ALA A 151 6.64 -26.90 -22.31
C ALA A 151 7.26 -25.73 -21.56
N LEU A 152 8.35 -25.14 -22.09
CA LEU A 152 9.05 -24.00 -21.50
C LEU A 152 8.13 -22.78 -21.41
N SER A 153 7.47 -22.42 -22.51
CA SER A 153 6.53 -21.28 -22.57
C SER A 153 5.41 -21.43 -21.54
N LEU A 154 4.76 -22.60 -21.48
CA LEU A 154 3.70 -22.88 -20.51
C LEU A 154 4.19 -22.84 -19.06
N ALA A 155 5.40 -23.34 -18.79
CA ALA A 155 5.97 -23.35 -17.45
C ALA A 155 6.43 -21.96 -16.97
N GLU A 156 6.77 -21.06 -17.89
CA GLU A 156 7.18 -19.69 -17.57
C GLU A 156 6.01 -18.71 -17.38
N MET A 157 4.81 -19.03 -17.90
CA MET A 157 3.62 -18.17 -17.85
C MET A 157 3.15 -17.77 -16.44
N PRO A 158 3.15 -18.66 -15.42
CA PRO A 158 2.74 -18.28 -14.07
C PRO A 158 3.73 -17.31 -13.41
N CYS A 159 3.23 -16.26 -12.74
CA CYS A 159 4.07 -15.32 -11.99
C CYS A 159 4.81 -15.99 -10.82
N GLU A 160 4.12 -16.86 -10.08
CA GLU A 160 4.71 -17.72 -9.05
C GLU A 160 4.75 -19.17 -9.55
N ARG A 161 5.94 -19.77 -9.51
CA ARG A 161 6.18 -21.11 -10.08
C ARG A 161 6.32 -22.11 -8.94
N THR A 162 5.64 -23.24 -9.08
CA THR A 162 5.83 -24.39 -8.19
C THR A 162 7.19 -25.04 -8.44
N LEU A 163 7.64 -25.86 -7.48
CA LEU A 163 8.88 -26.61 -7.57
C LEU A 163 8.89 -27.48 -8.85
N GLU A 164 7.77 -28.13 -9.16
CA GLU A 164 7.56 -28.98 -10.32
C GLU A 164 7.68 -28.20 -11.65
N LEU A 165 7.20 -26.95 -11.70
CA LEU A 165 7.37 -26.09 -12.87
C LEU A 165 8.82 -25.63 -13.03
N GLN A 166 9.52 -25.29 -11.94
CA GLN A 166 10.95 -24.96 -12.00
C GLN A 166 11.78 -26.14 -12.51
N GLN A 167 11.53 -27.34 -11.99
CA GLN A 167 12.14 -28.57 -12.49
C GLN A 167 11.86 -28.77 -13.99
N SER A 168 10.62 -28.53 -14.41
CA SER A 168 10.24 -28.68 -15.82
C SER A 168 10.91 -27.65 -16.74
N ILE A 169 11.14 -26.43 -16.27
CA ILE A 169 11.92 -25.41 -16.99
C ILE A 169 13.35 -25.90 -17.20
N ALA A 170 13.99 -26.40 -16.14
CA ALA A 170 15.34 -26.96 -16.22
C ALA A 170 15.42 -28.11 -17.24
N VAL A 171 14.47 -29.05 -17.18
CA VAL A 171 14.37 -30.16 -18.15
C VAL A 171 14.20 -29.66 -19.59
N SER A 172 13.36 -28.63 -19.80
CA SER A 172 13.13 -28.05 -21.13
C SER A 172 14.42 -27.44 -21.68
N GLN A 173 15.10 -26.60 -20.89
CA GLN A 173 16.35 -25.95 -21.26
C GLN A 173 17.46 -26.98 -21.55
N ASN A 174 17.66 -27.96 -20.66
CA ASN A 174 18.62 -29.03 -20.88
C ASN A 174 18.31 -29.81 -22.17
N SER A 175 17.04 -30.11 -22.43
CA SER A 175 16.65 -30.85 -23.62
C SER A 175 16.85 -30.05 -24.91
N MET A 176 16.58 -28.74 -24.89
CA MET A 176 16.91 -27.83 -25.99
C MET A 176 18.43 -27.77 -26.23
N GLY A 177 19.23 -27.73 -25.16
CA GLY A 177 20.69 -27.82 -25.26
C GLY A 177 21.16 -29.09 -25.97
N ASN A 178 20.55 -30.24 -25.66
CA ASN A 178 20.85 -31.50 -26.35
C ASN A 178 20.51 -31.46 -27.85
N ILE A 179 19.45 -30.74 -28.24
CA ILE A 179 19.11 -30.53 -29.65
C ILE A 179 20.16 -29.66 -30.33
N TYR A 180 20.60 -28.57 -29.69
CA TYR A 180 21.67 -27.71 -30.22
C TYR A 180 22.99 -28.45 -30.37
N THR A 181 23.31 -29.36 -29.45
CA THR A 181 24.45 -30.27 -29.57
C THR A 181 24.35 -31.18 -30.79
N ALA A 182 23.17 -31.76 -31.09
CA ALA A 182 22.96 -32.58 -32.28
C ALA A 182 23.12 -31.77 -33.59
N LEU A 183 22.85 -30.46 -33.53
CA LEU A 183 23.07 -29.51 -34.63
C LEU A 183 24.49 -28.89 -34.62
N LYS A 184 25.39 -29.40 -33.77
CA LYS A 184 26.77 -28.91 -33.60
C LYS A 184 26.88 -27.44 -33.18
N GLN A 185 25.81 -26.87 -32.61
CA GLN A 185 25.77 -25.50 -32.07
C GLN A 185 26.16 -25.51 -30.58
N TYR A 186 27.43 -25.81 -30.30
CA TYR A 186 27.89 -26.09 -28.93
C TYR A 186 27.78 -24.89 -27.97
N ASP A 187 27.99 -23.67 -28.44
CA ASP A 187 27.88 -22.47 -27.59
C ASP A 187 26.43 -22.18 -27.17
N LEU A 188 25.48 -22.37 -28.09
CA LEU A 188 24.06 -22.30 -27.79
C LEU A 188 23.66 -23.42 -26.81
N ALA A 189 24.20 -24.63 -27.00
CA ALA A 189 23.95 -25.75 -26.10
C ALA A 189 24.43 -25.47 -24.68
N LEU A 190 25.68 -25.01 -24.53
CA LEU A 190 26.26 -24.62 -23.24
C LEU A 190 25.43 -23.55 -22.54
N THR A 191 24.96 -22.53 -23.27
CA THR A 191 24.09 -21.49 -22.73
C THR A 191 22.82 -22.09 -22.09
N GLN A 192 22.20 -23.07 -22.76
CA GLN A 192 20.99 -23.72 -22.22
C GLN A 192 21.31 -24.66 -21.05
N PHE A 193 22.41 -25.40 -21.12
CA PHE A 193 22.82 -26.28 -20.02
C PHE A 193 23.16 -25.48 -18.75
N TYR A 194 23.84 -24.34 -18.86
CA TYR A 194 24.12 -23.50 -17.70
C TYR A 194 22.85 -22.90 -17.08
N LYS A 195 21.88 -22.47 -17.90
CA LYS A 195 20.57 -22.02 -17.39
C LYS A 195 19.85 -23.12 -16.61
N SER A 196 19.87 -24.35 -17.14
CA SER A 196 19.29 -25.50 -16.44
C SER A 196 20.07 -25.83 -15.18
N LEU A 197 21.40 -25.82 -15.21
CA LEU A 197 22.26 -26.16 -14.09
C LEU A 197 22.00 -25.27 -12.87
N VAL A 198 21.87 -23.95 -13.07
CA VAL A 198 21.56 -23.01 -11.98
C VAL A 198 20.25 -23.40 -11.26
N ILE A 199 19.21 -23.74 -12.02
CA ILE A 199 17.93 -24.16 -11.44
C ILE A 199 18.10 -25.49 -10.69
N GLU A 200 18.82 -26.47 -11.27
CA GLU A 200 19.03 -27.76 -10.59
C GLU A 200 19.88 -27.65 -9.31
N GLU A 201 20.79 -26.67 -9.24
CA GLU A 201 21.56 -26.32 -8.04
C GLU A 201 20.65 -25.71 -6.95
N GLU A 202 19.80 -24.75 -7.32
CA GLU A 202 18.81 -24.15 -6.41
C GLU A 202 17.84 -25.20 -5.84
N LEU A 203 17.46 -26.18 -6.66
CA LEU A 203 16.56 -27.27 -6.29
C LEU A 203 17.27 -28.43 -5.57
N ASN A 204 18.61 -28.42 -5.52
CA ASN A 204 19.43 -29.53 -5.02
C ASN A 204 19.08 -30.89 -5.64
N ASN A 205 18.73 -30.90 -6.93
CA ASN A 205 18.31 -32.10 -7.65
C ASN A 205 19.51 -32.83 -8.24
N LYS A 206 20.04 -33.81 -7.51
CA LYS A 206 21.22 -34.60 -7.92
C LYS A 206 21.11 -35.25 -9.30
N LEU A 207 19.93 -35.71 -9.71
CA LEU A 207 19.73 -36.28 -11.04
C LEU A 207 19.90 -35.22 -12.13
N GLY A 208 19.28 -34.05 -11.94
CA GLY A 208 19.41 -32.91 -12.85
C GLY A 208 20.84 -32.38 -12.94
N LEU A 209 21.54 -32.31 -11.80
CA LEU A 209 22.97 -31.96 -11.74
C LEU A 209 23.84 -32.96 -12.49
N ALA A 210 23.60 -34.26 -12.30
CA ALA A 210 24.33 -35.30 -13.02
C ALA A 210 24.17 -35.16 -14.54
N ILE A 211 22.93 -34.97 -15.01
CA ILE A 211 22.63 -34.85 -16.44
C ILE A 211 23.23 -33.58 -17.04
N ASN A 212 23.11 -32.42 -16.37
CA ASN A 212 23.68 -31.16 -16.87
C ASN A 212 25.20 -31.19 -16.94
N ASN A 213 25.87 -31.69 -15.89
CA ASN A 213 27.32 -31.82 -15.91
C ASN A 213 27.78 -32.76 -17.05
N HIS A 214 27.09 -33.88 -17.29
CA HIS A 214 27.41 -34.74 -18.43
C HIS A 214 27.26 -34.01 -19.77
N ASN A 215 26.14 -33.33 -20.00
CA ASN A 215 25.88 -32.67 -21.27
C ASN A 215 26.85 -31.49 -21.54
N ILE A 216 27.24 -30.75 -20.48
CA ILE A 216 28.30 -29.72 -20.57
C ILE A 216 29.63 -30.37 -20.93
N GLY A 217 29.98 -31.49 -20.26
CA GLY A 217 31.17 -32.26 -20.59
C GLY A 217 31.19 -32.70 -22.06
N TYR A 218 30.05 -33.14 -22.60
CA TYR A 218 29.92 -33.52 -24.00
C TYR A 218 30.13 -32.34 -24.96
N ALA A 219 29.53 -31.18 -24.67
CA ALA A 219 29.76 -29.98 -25.50
C ALA A 219 31.24 -29.56 -25.48
N LYS A 220 31.89 -29.59 -24.32
CA LYS A 220 33.31 -29.29 -24.15
C LYS A 220 34.22 -30.31 -24.86
N GLU A 221 33.88 -31.59 -24.82
CA GLU A 221 34.58 -32.64 -25.58
C GLU A 221 34.56 -32.30 -27.07
N LYS A 222 33.40 -31.94 -27.62
CA LYS A 222 33.25 -31.62 -29.05
C LYS A 222 33.95 -30.32 -29.45
N GLN A 223 34.16 -29.40 -28.51
CA GLN A 223 34.99 -28.21 -28.70
C GLN A 223 36.50 -28.49 -28.56
N GLY A 224 36.91 -29.69 -28.15
CA GLY A 224 38.32 -30.08 -27.97
C GLY A 224 38.89 -29.81 -26.58
N PHE A 225 38.08 -29.30 -25.63
CA PHE A 225 38.50 -29.05 -24.25
C PHE A 225 38.42 -30.33 -23.41
N TYR A 226 39.29 -31.31 -23.71
CA TYR A 226 39.19 -32.67 -23.16
C TYR A 226 39.36 -32.75 -21.64
N GLN A 227 40.22 -31.91 -21.04
CA GLN A 227 40.40 -31.90 -19.59
C GLN A 227 39.16 -31.36 -18.87
N GLU A 228 38.61 -30.23 -19.34
CA GLU A 228 37.36 -29.70 -18.80
C GLU A 228 36.21 -30.70 -18.96
N ALA A 229 36.12 -31.35 -20.12
CA ALA A 229 35.12 -32.38 -20.37
C ALA A 229 35.21 -33.53 -19.35
N LEU A 230 36.44 -33.99 -19.06
CA LEU A 230 36.68 -35.03 -18.07
C LEU A 230 36.28 -34.59 -16.66
N ASP A 231 36.58 -33.36 -16.26
CA ASP A 231 36.19 -32.82 -14.96
C ASP A 231 34.66 -32.80 -14.80
N TYR A 232 33.94 -32.34 -15.82
CA TYR A 232 32.48 -32.35 -15.86
C TYR A 232 31.88 -33.77 -15.87
N TYR A 233 32.48 -34.70 -16.63
CA TYR A 233 32.06 -36.10 -16.61
C TYR A 233 32.29 -36.77 -15.25
N ASN A 234 33.37 -36.45 -14.55
CA ASN A 234 33.64 -36.96 -13.20
C ASN A 234 32.65 -36.42 -12.17
N LYS A 235 32.30 -35.12 -12.24
CA LYS A 235 31.22 -34.56 -11.41
C LYS A 235 29.89 -35.25 -11.67
N SER A 236 29.56 -35.51 -12.94
CA SER A 236 28.35 -36.27 -13.29
C SER A 236 28.38 -37.70 -12.73
N LEU A 237 29.54 -38.36 -12.79
CA LEU A 237 29.73 -39.70 -12.25
C LEU A 237 29.55 -39.74 -10.73
N GLU A 238 30.08 -38.75 -10.01
CA GLU A 238 29.90 -38.59 -8.56
C GLU A 238 28.41 -38.51 -8.19
N TYR A 239 27.66 -37.61 -8.82
CA TYR A 239 26.22 -37.51 -8.58
C TYR A 239 25.46 -38.79 -8.95
N ASN A 240 25.85 -39.48 -10.03
CA ASN A 240 25.22 -40.74 -10.42
C ASN A 240 25.52 -41.88 -9.44
N ASN A 241 26.71 -41.91 -8.83
CA ASN A 241 27.06 -42.84 -7.76
C ASN A 241 26.21 -42.55 -6.51
N ASP A 242 26.08 -41.29 -6.11
CA ASP A 242 25.26 -40.86 -4.97
C ASP A 242 23.81 -41.34 -5.08
N ILE A 243 23.21 -41.24 -6.27
CA ILE A 243 21.82 -41.66 -6.51
C ILE A 243 21.72 -43.12 -6.99
N ASN A 244 22.83 -43.86 -7.04
CA ASN A 244 22.91 -45.24 -7.52
C ASN A 244 22.32 -45.47 -8.93
N SER A 245 22.48 -44.48 -9.82
CA SER A 245 21.97 -44.53 -11.19
C SER A 245 22.87 -45.39 -12.08
N LYS A 246 22.53 -46.68 -12.20
CA LYS A 246 23.27 -47.62 -13.06
C LYS A 246 23.38 -47.13 -14.51
N ILE A 247 22.32 -46.52 -15.05
CA ILE A 247 22.32 -46.02 -16.42
C ILE A 247 23.15 -44.74 -16.56
N GLY A 248 23.12 -43.86 -15.56
CA GLY A 248 23.97 -42.67 -15.53
C GLY A 248 25.45 -43.02 -15.48
N ILE A 249 25.83 -44.02 -14.69
CA ILE A 249 27.21 -44.54 -14.65
C ILE A 249 27.65 -45.08 -16.02
N VAL A 250 26.80 -45.83 -16.72
CA VAL A 250 27.07 -46.30 -18.10
C VAL A 250 27.34 -45.13 -19.04
N ILE A 251 26.55 -44.06 -18.96
CA ILE A 251 26.70 -42.86 -19.80
C ILE A 251 28.06 -42.19 -19.52
N CYS A 252 28.40 -42.00 -18.24
CA CYS A 252 29.68 -41.43 -17.82
C CYS A 252 30.85 -42.29 -18.30
N PHE A 253 30.82 -43.61 -18.11
CA PHE A 253 31.91 -44.51 -18.48
C PHE A 253 32.18 -44.54 -19.98
N ASN A 254 31.12 -44.53 -20.81
CA ASN A 254 31.28 -44.39 -22.26
C ASN A 254 31.98 -43.08 -22.64
N SER A 255 31.61 -41.98 -21.99
CA SER A 255 32.09 -40.64 -22.33
C SER A 255 33.53 -40.42 -21.82
N ILE A 256 33.83 -40.84 -20.59
CA ILE A 256 35.17 -40.85 -20.02
C ILE A 256 36.08 -41.78 -20.82
N GLY A 257 35.60 -42.96 -21.21
CA GLY A 257 36.32 -43.88 -22.08
C GLY A 257 36.71 -43.22 -23.41
N LYS A 258 35.80 -42.47 -24.02
CA LYS A 258 36.09 -41.70 -25.25
C LYS A 258 37.16 -40.62 -25.02
N ILE A 259 37.14 -39.92 -23.89
CA ILE A 259 38.22 -38.99 -23.51
C ILE A 259 39.56 -39.73 -23.35
N TYR A 260 39.58 -40.90 -22.72
CA TYR A 260 40.79 -41.71 -22.58
C TYR A 260 41.35 -42.15 -23.93
N ILE A 261 40.49 -42.42 -24.92
CA ILE A 261 40.92 -42.65 -26.31
C ILE A 261 41.63 -41.41 -26.86
N TYR A 262 41.08 -40.20 -26.70
CA TYR A 262 41.76 -38.97 -27.14
C TYR A 262 43.07 -38.70 -26.38
N GLN A 263 43.21 -39.21 -25.16
CA GLN A 263 44.45 -39.14 -24.37
C GLN A 263 45.44 -40.29 -24.67
N ASN A 264 45.19 -41.10 -25.70
CA ASN A 264 45.99 -42.28 -26.05
C ASN A 264 46.03 -43.40 -24.99
N LYS A 265 45.11 -43.40 -24.01
CA LYS A 265 44.97 -44.42 -22.96
C LYS A 265 44.00 -45.53 -23.38
N TYR A 266 44.32 -46.19 -24.49
CA TYR A 266 43.37 -47.07 -25.18
C TYR A 266 42.96 -48.31 -24.37
N CYS A 267 43.90 -48.95 -23.65
CA CYS A 267 43.60 -50.13 -22.84
C CYS A 267 42.65 -49.82 -21.68
N GLU A 268 42.85 -48.68 -21.01
CA GLU A 268 42.00 -48.21 -19.92
C GLU A 268 40.61 -47.85 -20.44
N ALA A 269 40.55 -47.14 -21.57
CA ALA A 269 39.29 -46.81 -22.25
C ALA A 269 38.48 -48.07 -22.59
N ARG A 270 39.13 -49.07 -23.21
CA ARG A 270 38.52 -50.34 -23.59
C ARG A 270 37.91 -51.06 -22.38
N CYS A 271 38.67 -51.16 -21.29
CA CYS A 271 38.19 -51.78 -20.05
C CYS A 271 36.93 -51.07 -19.50
N LEU A 272 37.00 -49.74 -19.40
CA LEU A 272 35.90 -48.92 -18.89
C LEU A 272 34.63 -49.01 -19.75
N ILE A 273 34.79 -48.97 -21.08
CA ILE A 273 33.67 -49.09 -22.03
C ILE A 273 33.08 -50.51 -22.00
N GLN A 274 33.90 -51.54 -21.82
CA GLN A 274 33.42 -52.92 -21.68
C GLN A 274 32.54 -53.10 -20.43
N ASP A 275 32.92 -52.49 -19.31
CA ASP A 275 32.10 -52.50 -18.08
C ASP A 275 30.78 -51.76 -18.26
N ALA A 276 30.81 -50.63 -18.99
CA ALA A 276 29.62 -49.89 -19.37
C ALA A 276 28.68 -50.74 -20.24
N LEU A 277 29.22 -51.43 -21.25
CA LEU A 277 28.48 -52.32 -22.14
C LEU A 277 27.81 -53.46 -21.37
N ASN A 278 28.56 -54.14 -20.50
CA ASN A 278 28.05 -55.25 -19.68
C ASN A 278 26.85 -54.81 -18.81
N THR A 279 26.90 -53.57 -18.31
CA THR A 279 25.81 -52.99 -17.53
C THR A 279 24.65 -52.56 -18.41
N ALA A 280 24.90 -51.96 -19.58
CA ALA A 280 23.88 -51.57 -20.55
C ALA A 280 23.05 -52.77 -21.02
N ILE A 281 23.70 -53.91 -21.30
CA ILE A 281 23.03 -55.17 -21.68
C ILE A 281 22.08 -55.65 -20.58
N LYS A 282 22.50 -55.58 -19.30
CA LYS A 282 21.64 -55.96 -18.16
C LYS A 282 20.43 -55.04 -18.00
N VAL A 283 20.56 -53.76 -18.36
CA VAL A 283 19.48 -52.78 -18.31
C VAL A 283 18.56 -52.86 -19.55
N ASN A 284 19.06 -53.44 -20.64
CA ASN A 284 18.35 -53.65 -21.91
C ASN A 284 17.94 -52.34 -22.64
N ASP A 285 18.70 -51.25 -22.45
CA ASP A 285 18.49 -50.02 -23.22
C ASP A 285 19.35 -50.06 -24.50
N GLN A 286 18.69 -50.32 -25.62
CA GLN A 286 19.32 -50.53 -26.93
C GLN A 286 20.11 -49.31 -27.42
N PHE A 287 19.73 -48.11 -26.96
CA PHE A 287 20.43 -46.88 -27.32
C PHE A 287 21.84 -46.85 -26.75
N TYR A 288 21.99 -47.14 -25.46
CA TYR A 288 23.30 -47.17 -24.82
C TYR A 288 24.10 -48.43 -25.17
N ILE A 289 23.43 -49.55 -25.46
CA ILE A 289 24.11 -50.75 -25.98
C ILE A 289 24.79 -50.43 -27.33
N ALA A 290 24.08 -49.79 -28.26
CA ALA A 290 24.64 -49.38 -29.55
C ALA A 290 25.83 -48.43 -29.37
N ILE A 291 25.69 -47.39 -28.53
CA ILE A 291 26.77 -46.44 -28.22
C ILE A 291 28.00 -47.16 -27.65
N SER A 292 27.80 -48.07 -26.70
CA SER A 292 28.91 -48.82 -26.09
C SER A 292 29.62 -49.73 -27.07
N TYR A 293 28.91 -50.43 -27.96
CA TYR A 293 29.56 -51.20 -29.01
C TYR A 293 30.34 -50.32 -29.99
N VAL A 294 29.79 -49.16 -30.38
CA VAL A 294 30.48 -48.22 -31.27
C VAL A 294 31.75 -47.66 -30.63
N ASN A 295 31.67 -47.26 -29.35
CA ASN A 295 32.83 -46.76 -28.61
C ASN A 295 33.88 -47.86 -28.35
N LEU A 296 33.45 -49.10 -28.11
CA LEU A 296 34.36 -50.23 -27.96
C LEU A 296 35.07 -50.53 -29.29
N GLY A 297 34.34 -50.50 -30.40
CA GLY A 297 34.90 -50.63 -31.74
C GLY A 297 35.93 -49.53 -32.04
N LEU A 298 35.66 -48.28 -31.63
CA LEU A 298 36.64 -47.19 -31.70
C LEU A 298 37.89 -47.46 -30.85
N ALA A 299 37.73 -47.99 -29.64
CA ALA A 299 38.86 -48.33 -28.78
C ALA A 299 39.74 -49.42 -29.41
N GLU A 300 39.14 -50.48 -29.95
CA GLU A 300 39.86 -51.56 -30.67
C GLU A 300 40.54 -51.05 -31.94
N LEU A 301 39.89 -50.15 -32.67
CA LEU A 301 40.47 -49.48 -33.84
C LEU A 301 41.78 -48.76 -33.47
N LYS A 302 41.78 -48.00 -32.36
CA LYS A 302 42.99 -47.29 -31.90
C LYS A 302 44.05 -48.22 -31.29
N LEU A 303 43.66 -49.41 -30.84
CA LEU A 303 44.59 -50.50 -30.47
C LEU A 303 45.14 -51.27 -31.67
N ASN A 304 44.72 -50.92 -32.91
CA ASN A 304 45.06 -51.61 -34.14
C ASN A 304 44.53 -53.07 -34.21
N ASN A 305 43.51 -53.40 -33.40
CA ASN A 305 42.82 -54.69 -33.43
C ASN A 305 41.67 -54.64 -34.45
N LEU A 306 42.02 -54.60 -35.74
CA LEU A 306 41.08 -54.29 -36.83
C LEU A 306 39.89 -55.27 -36.94
N ASP A 307 40.10 -56.55 -36.63
CA ASP A 307 39.02 -57.56 -36.69
C ASP A 307 37.96 -57.37 -35.59
N ASP A 308 38.40 -57.13 -34.36
CA ASP A 308 37.49 -56.85 -33.24
C ASP A 308 36.81 -55.49 -33.41
N ALA A 309 37.53 -54.48 -33.95
CA ALA A 309 36.95 -53.20 -34.32
C ALA A 309 35.78 -53.39 -35.31
N LYS A 310 36.01 -54.11 -36.42
CA LYS A 310 34.95 -54.42 -37.41
C LYS A 310 33.78 -55.16 -36.76
N LYS A 311 34.07 -56.15 -35.93
CA LYS A 311 33.04 -56.95 -35.23
C LYS A 311 32.15 -56.08 -34.36
N TYR A 312 32.72 -55.30 -33.44
CA TYR A 312 31.94 -54.47 -32.53
C TYR A 312 31.19 -53.34 -33.24
N LEU A 313 31.83 -52.69 -34.23
CA LEU A 313 31.18 -51.64 -35.01
C LEU A 313 29.98 -52.16 -35.83
N ASN A 314 30.09 -53.36 -36.42
CA ASN A 314 28.97 -53.96 -37.15
C ASN A 314 27.81 -54.35 -36.21
N ILE A 315 28.09 -54.88 -35.01
CA ILE A 315 27.05 -55.15 -34.01
C ILE A 315 26.35 -53.85 -33.60
N GLY A 316 27.13 -52.80 -33.31
CA GLY A 316 26.58 -51.48 -32.97
C GLY A 316 25.73 -50.90 -34.10
N LEU A 317 26.18 -51.04 -35.35
CA LEU A 317 25.47 -50.61 -36.54
C LEU A 317 24.15 -51.37 -36.73
N GLU A 318 24.15 -52.69 -36.59
CA GLU A 318 22.94 -53.51 -36.74
C GLU A 318 21.86 -53.10 -35.73
N ILE A 319 22.25 -52.89 -34.46
CA ILE A 319 21.35 -52.39 -33.42
C ILE A 319 20.85 -50.99 -33.77
N ALA A 320 21.75 -50.08 -34.18
CA ALA A 320 21.39 -48.73 -34.56
C ALA A 320 20.37 -48.71 -35.71
N GLN A 321 20.56 -49.53 -36.75
CA GLN A 321 19.63 -49.63 -37.87
C GLN A 321 18.29 -50.22 -37.48
N LYS A 322 18.30 -51.31 -36.70
CA LYS A 322 17.09 -51.98 -36.20
C LYS A 322 16.19 -51.04 -35.39
N PHE A 323 16.79 -50.19 -34.56
CA PHE A 323 16.07 -49.25 -33.69
C PHE A 323 16.04 -47.81 -34.23
N LYS A 324 16.50 -47.58 -35.46
CA LYS A 324 16.53 -46.28 -36.15
C LYS A 324 17.26 -45.18 -35.37
N LEU A 325 18.41 -45.51 -34.80
CA LEU A 325 19.25 -44.63 -34.00
C LEU A 325 20.30 -43.95 -34.89
N LYS A 326 19.96 -42.81 -35.52
CA LYS A 326 20.80 -42.23 -36.58
C LYS A 326 22.16 -41.77 -36.05
N SER A 327 22.19 -41.19 -34.84
CA SER A 327 23.45 -40.72 -34.23
C SER A 327 24.47 -41.86 -34.07
N SER A 328 24.04 -43.04 -33.62
CA SER A 328 24.93 -44.22 -33.50
C SER A 328 25.29 -44.81 -34.85
N GLU A 329 24.36 -44.79 -35.83
CA GLU A 329 24.61 -45.23 -37.20
C GLU A 329 25.67 -44.36 -37.88
N ILE A 330 25.62 -43.04 -37.69
CA ILE A 330 26.61 -42.06 -38.17
C ILE A 330 28.00 -42.36 -37.60
N GLU A 331 28.12 -42.50 -36.27
CA GLU A 331 29.42 -42.81 -35.64
C GLU A 331 29.96 -44.18 -36.07
N ALA A 332 29.09 -45.20 -36.18
CA ALA A 332 29.48 -46.53 -36.65
C ALA A 332 30.02 -46.50 -38.09
N TYR A 333 29.32 -45.84 -39.02
CA TYR A 333 29.79 -45.72 -40.41
C TYR A 333 31.11 -44.95 -40.52
N LYS A 334 31.28 -43.90 -39.72
CA LYS A 334 32.54 -43.16 -39.66
C LYS A 334 33.70 -44.07 -39.25
N TYR A 335 33.57 -44.77 -38.13
CA TYR A 335 34.67 -45.62 -37.64
C TYR A 335 34.86 -46.87 -38.50
N LEU A 336 33.81 -47.42 -39.12
CA LEU A 336 33.95 -48.50 -40.10
C LEU A 336 34.75 -48.04 -41.32
N SER A 337 34.49 -46.82 -41.82
CA SER A 337 35.29 -46.23 -42.89
C SER A 337 36.78 -46.17 -42.52
N GLU A 338 37.09 -45.61 -41.35
CA GLU A 338 38.47 -45.54 -40.83
C GLU A 338 39.09 -46.94 -40.68
N THR A 339 38.32 -47.93 -40.21
CA THR A 339 38.79 -49.31 -40.02
C THR A 339 39.10 -50.00 -41.34
N TYR A 340 38.25 -49.82 -42.36
CA TYR A 340 38.48 -50.36 -43.70
C TYR A 340 39.64 -49.67 -44.42
N GLU A 341 39.82 -48.37 -44.22
CA GLU A 341 40.97 -47.63 -44.74
C GLU A 341 42.29 -48.17 -44.18
N LEU A 342 42.38 -48.37 -42.86
CA LEU A 342 43.55 -49.00 -42.22
C LEU A 342 43.74 -50.47 -42.59
N SER A 343 42.69 -51.14 -43.05
CA SER A 343 42.75 -52.51 -43.59
C SER A 343 43.08 -52.57 -45.09
N GLU A 344 43.41 -51.44 -45.72
CA GLU A 344 43.65 -51.29 -47.18
C GLU A 344 42.44 -51.66 -48.07
N GLN A 345 41.23 -51.69 -47.49
CA GLN A 345 39.96 -51.99 -48.19
C GLN A 345 39.28 -50.68 -48.61
N HIS A 346 39.90 -49.98 -49.56
CA HIS A 346 39.49 -48.62 -49.93
C HIS A 346 38.07 -48.51 -50.52
N LYS A 347 37.57 -49.55 -51.18
CA LYS A 347 36.20 -49.55 -51.76
C LYS A 347 35.15 -49.54 -50.66
N GLU A 348 35.31 -50.43 -49.69
CA GLU A 348 34.46 -50.56 -48.52
C GLU A 348 34.55 -49.31 -47.65
N ALA A 349 35.75 -48.76 -47.47
CA ALA A 349 35.95 -47.49 -46.78
C ALA A 349 35.13 -46.36 -47.42
N LEU A 350 35.25 -46.18 -48.74
CA LEU A 350 34.51 -45.13 -49.46
C LEU A 350 32.99 -45.31 -49.38
N ILE A 351 32.49 -46.56 -49.43
CA ILE A 351 31.05 -46.84 -49.28
C ILE A 351 30.56 -46.40 -47.90
N ASN A 352 31.27 -46.77 -46.83
CA ASN A 352 30.90 -46.40 -45.47
C ASN A 352 31.02 -44.88 -45.25
N TYR A 353 32.08 -44.25 -45.79
CA TYR A 353 32.26 -42.81 -45.76
C TYR A 353 31.08 -42.05 -46.41
N ARG A 354 30.66 -42.47 -47.61
CA ARG A 354 29.50 -41.86 -48.30
C ARG A 354 28.21 -41.97 -47.49
N LYS A 355 27.97 -43.12 -46.85
CA LYS A 355 26.82 -43.33 -45.97
C LYS A 355 26.87 -42.41 -44.75
N TYR A 356 28.04 -42.32 -44.11
CA TYR A 356 28.30 -41.41 -42.99
C TYR A 356 27.96 -39.95 -43.37
N VAL A 357 28.54 -39.44 -44.46
CA VAL A 357 28.32 -38.04 -44.91
C VAL A 357 26.84 -37.80 -45.23
N THR A 358 26.21 -38.70 -45.99
CA THR A 358 24.79 -38.57 -46.38
C THR A 358 23.87 -38.51 -45.16
N LEU A 359 24.11 -39.37 -44.15
CA LEU A 359 23.34 -39.38 -42.92
C LEU A 359 23.59 -38.13 -42.08
N GLU A 360 24.84 -37.68 -41.97
CA GLU A 360 25.21 -36.48 -41.23
C GLU A 360 24.59 -35.20 -41.81
N GLU A 361 24.61 -35.06 -43.14
CA GLU A 361 23.94 -33.97 -43.86
C GLU A 361 22.42 -33.99 -43.62
N SER A 362 21.81 -35.17 -43.54
CA SER A 362 20.37 -35.29 -43.24
C SER A 362 19.99 -34.78 -41.85
N LEU A 363 20.91 -34.87 -40.88
CA LEU A 363 20.72 -34.42 -39.51
C LEU A 363 21.01 -32.92 -39.37
N THR A 364 22.12 -32.47 -39.95
CA THR A 364 22.67 -31.10 -39.84
C THR A 364 22.26 -30.17 -40.98
N ASN A 365 21.21 -30.53 -41.73
CA ASN A 365 20.71 -29.75 -42.86
C ASN A 365 20.47 -28.27 -42.45
N GLU A 366 20.86 -27.34 -43.32
CA GLU A 366 20.65 -25.90 -43.19
C GLU A 366 19.22 -25.53 -42.77
N ARG A 367 18.22 -26.26 -43.26
CA ARG A 367 16.82 -26.08 -42.87
C ARG A 367 16.55 -26.27 -41.37
N ASN A 368 17.25 -27.20 -40.71
CA ASN A 368 17.11 -27.40 -39.26
C ASN A 368 17.76 -26.25 -38.50
N ILE A 369 18.92 -25.79 -38.96
CA ILE A 369 19.64 -24.65 -38.37
C ILE A 369 18.83 -23.35 -38.50
N GLN A 370 18.31 -23.05 -39.69
CA GLN A 370 17.44 -21.90 -39.93
C GLN A 370 16.21 -21.94 -39.03
N TYR A 371 15.53 -23.09 -38.95
CA TYR A 371 14.36 -23.25 -38.09
C TYR A 371 14.68 -23.04 -36.61
N VAL A 372 15.84 -23.50 -36.13
CA VAL A 372 16.30 -23.22 -34.76
C VAL A 372 16.48 -21.72 -34.53
N ASN A 373 17.15 -21.03 -35.46
CA ASN A 373 17.36 -19.59 -35.36
C ASN A 373 16.02 -18.83 -35.36
N ASP A 374 15.10 -19.19 -36.25
CA ASP A 374 13.75 -18.60 -36.31
C ASP A 374 13.00 -18.81 -35.00
N LEU A 375 13.11 -20.01 -34.40
CA LEU A 375 12.44 -20.30 -33.13
C LEU A 375 13.05 -19.52 -31.96
N ILE A 376 14.37 -19.38 -31.90
CA ILE A 376 15.07 -18.56 -30.90
C ILE A 376 14.61 -17.10 -31.02
N VAL A 377 14.62 -16.54 -32.23
CA VAL A 377 14.18 -15.17 -32.49
C VAL A 377 12.72 -14.99 -32.10
N LYS A 378 11.85 -15.94 -32.45
CA LYS A 378 10.43 -15.90 -32.09
C LYS A 378 10.24 -15.90 -30.58
N TYR A 379 10.88 -16.83 -29.86
CA TYR A 379 10.79 -16.94 -28.40
C TYR A 379 11.32 -15.67 -27.70
N ASP A 380 12.48 -15.16 -28.11
CA ASP A 380 13.05 -13.93 -27.55
C ASP A 380 12.17 -12.71 -27.82
N THR A 381 11.53 -12.66 -28.99
CA THR A 381 10.57 -11.60 -29.35
C THR A 381 9.31 -11.68 -28.50
N GLU A 382 8.74 -12.88 -28.31
CA GLU A 382 7.59 -13.09 -27.43
C GLU A 382 7.89 -12.69 -25.99
N LYS A 383 9.07 -13.07 -25.46
CA LYS A 383 9.51 -12.70 -24.12
C LYS A 383 9.66 -11.18 -23.94
N LYS A 384 10.30 -10.50 -24.90
CA LYS A 384 10.42 -9.04 -24.89
C LYS A 384 9.06 -8.35 -25.01
N ASN A 385 8.17 -8.84 -25.85
CA ASN A 385 6.82 -8.30 -25.99
C ASN A 385 6.00 -8.45 -24.70
N ASN A 386 6.13 -9.57 -24.00
CA ASN A 386 5.49 -9.76 -22.69
C ASN A 386 6.02 -8.78 -21.65
N GLN A 387 7.35 -8.57 -21.59
CA GLN A 387 7.96 -7.57 -20.72
C GLN A 387 7.50 -6.14 -21.06
N ILE A 388 7.41 -5.79 -22.35
CA ILE A 388 6.89 -4.49 -22.79
C ILE A 388 5.43 -4.33 -22.35
N LYS A 389 4.62 -5.38 -22.45
CA LYS A 389 3.21 -5.36 -22.02
C LYS A 389 3.09 -5.18 -20.50
N GLU A 390 3.93 -5.85 -19.71
CA GLU A 390 3.98 -5.68 -18.26
C GLU A 390 4.37 -4.24 -17.89
N LEU A 391 5.44 -3.70 -18.47
CA LEU A 391 5.87 -2.32 -18.26
C LEU A 391 4.82 -1.31 -18.71
N ALA A 392 4.08 -1.59 -19.79
CA ALA A 392 2.98 -0.74 -20.25
C ALA A 392 1.83 -0.72 -19.23
N ASN A 393 1.45 -1.87 -18.68
CA ASN A 393 0.43 -1.97 -17.63
C ASN A 393 0.87 -1.24 -16.35
N GLU A 394 2.12 -1.39 -15.92
CA GLU A 394 2.67 -0.67 -14.77
C GLU A 394 2.63 0.85 -14.99
N ASN A 395 3.03 1.31 -16.17
CA ASN A 395 2.97 2.73 -16.54
C ASN A 395 1.52 3.26 -16.55
N GLU A 396 0.57 2.46 -17.02
CA GLU A 396 -0.86 2.83 -16.98
C GLU A 396 -1.36 2.96 -15.54
N ILE A 397 -0.99 2.04 -14.65
CA ILE A 397 -1.32 2.11 -13.22
C ILE A 397 -0.72 3.36 -12.58
N VAL A 398 0.55 3.68 -12.87
CA VAL A 398 1.21 4.88 -12.36
C VAL A 398 0.50 6.15 -12.86
N LYS A 399 0.09 6.18 -14.14
CA LYS A 399 -0.67 7.30 -14.71
C LYS A 399 -2.02 7.47 -14.03
N LEU A 400 -2.76 6.39 -13.81
CA LEU A 400 -4.04 6.41 -13.08
C LEU A 400 -3.86 6.90 -11.64
N ARG A 401 -2.79 6.47 -10.95
CA ARG A 401 -2.45 6.98 -9.60
C ARG A 401 -2.15 8.47 -9.60
N LEU A 402 -1.42 8.97 -10.60
CA LEU A 402 -1.14 10.40 -10.74
C LEU A 402 -2.41 11.21 -10.98
N GLU A 403 -3.31 10.74 -11.84
CA GLU A 403 -4.61 11.38 -12.07
C GLU A 403 -5.46 11.40 -10.81
N GLN A 404 -5.51 10.28 -10.07
CA GLN A 404 -6.18 10.22 -8.77
C GLN A 404 -5.57 11.21 -7.77
N ASN A 405 -4.24 11.25 -7.66
CA ASN A 405 -3.54 12.15 -6.74
C ASN A 405 -3.77 13.63 -7.09
N ASN A 406 -3.74 13.98 -8.38
CA ASN A 406 -4.05 15.33 -8.84
C ASN A 406 -5.50 15.71 -8.51
N ARG A 407 -6.45 14.77 -8.67
CA ARG A 407 -7.85 15.00 -8.31
C ARG A 407 -8.04 15.18 -6.80
N THR A 408 -7.42 14.36 -5.96
CA THR A 408 -7.46 14.54 -4.49
C THR A 408 -6.79 15.83 -4.05
N LEU A 409 -5.68 16.22 -4.67
CA LEU A 409 -5.02 17.49 -4.39
C LEU A 409 -5.92 18.67 -4.76
N PHE A 410 -6.56 18.65 -5.94
CA PHE A 410 -7.50 19.68 -6.37
C PHE A 410 -8.70 19.80 -5.41
N LEU A 411 -9.31 18.67 -5.03
CA LEU A 411 -10.42 18.64 -4.06
C LEU A 411 -10.00 19.17 -2.68
N SER A 412 -8.78 18.84 -2.23
CA SER A 412 -8.24 19.32 -0.96
C SER A 412 -8.03 20.84 -0.97
N LEU A 413 -7.53 21.38 -2.10
CA LEU A 413 -7.35 22.81 -2.31
C LEU A 413 -8.70 23.55 -2.29
N LEU A 414 -9.72 22.98 -2.93
CA LEU A 414 -11.07 23.52 -2.98
C LEU A 414 -11.76 23.48 -1.60
N GLY A 415 -11.53 22.42 -0.81
CA GLY A 415 -11.97 22.36 0.58
C GLY A 415 -11.28 23.40 1.47
N GLY A 416 -9.96 23.58 1.30
CA GLY A 416 -9.18 24.58 2.04
C GLY A 416 -9.64 26.02 1.78
N THR A 417 -9.92 26.37 0.52
CA THR A 417 -10.44 27.71 0.17
C THR A 417 -11.82 27.96 0.76
N LEU A 418 -12.71 26.95 0.77
CA LEU A 418 -14.04 27.07 1.37
C LEU A 418 -13.98 27.33 2.88
N ILE A 419 -13.06 26.67 3.58
CA ILE A 419 -12.81 26.89 5.01
C ILE A 419 -12.35 28.33 5.28
N ILE A 420 -11.41 28.85 4.48
CA ILE A 420 -10.92 30.23 4.59
C ILE A 420 -12.05 31.24 4.41
N ILE A 421 -12.88 31.05 3.37
CA ILE A 421 -14.05 31.92 3.11
C ILE A 421 -15.01 31.89 4.30
N THR A 422 -15.29 30.70 4.84
CA THR A 422 -16.20 30.54 5.99
C THR A 422 -15.69 31.30 7.22
N PHE A 423 -14.40 31.18 7.54
CA PHE A 423 -13.79 31.94 8.64
C PHE A 423 -13.86 33.46 8.42
N TYR A 424 -13.61 33.93 7.20
CA TYR A 424 -13.69 35.34 6.86
C TYR A 424 -15.12 35.89 7.06
N VAL A 425 -16.14 35.16 6.61
CA VAL A 425 -17.55 35.56 6.78
C VAL A 425 -17.92 35.64 8.27
N LEU A 426 -17.53 34.64 9.07
CA LEU A 426 -17.77 34.64 10.52
C LEU A 426 -17.08 35.81 11.23
N TYR A 427 -15.83 36.11 10.86
CA TYR A 427 -15.11 37.26 11.37
C TYR A 427 -15.83 38.57 11.05
N ARG A 428 -16.28 38.75 9.81
CA ARG A 428 -16.99 39.95 9.37
C ARG A 428 -18.35 40.12 10.04
N GLN A 429 -19.09 39.03 10.24
CA GLN A 429 -20.35 39.07 10.99
C GLN A 429 -20.15 39.51 12.44
N ARG A 430 -19.07 39.07 13.10
CA ARG A 430 -18.74 39.51 14.46
C ARG A 430 -18.45 41.00 14.52
N GLN A 431 -17.69 41.55 13.57
CA GLN A 431 -17.42 42.98 13.51
C GLN A 431 -18.71 43.80 13.36
N LEU A 432 -19.56 43.45 12.39
CA LEU A 432 -20.82 44.16 12.16
C LEU A 432 -21.75 44.15 13.39
N LYS A 433 -21.76 43.03 14.13
CA LYS A 433 -22.55 42.92 15.37
C LYS A 433 -22.05 43.87 16.46
N ASN A 434 -20.73 44.03 16.59
CA ASN A 434 -20.14 44.94 17.57
C ASN A 434 -20.45 46.40 17.24
N GLU A 435 -20.31 46.79 15.97
CA GLU A 435 -20.63 48.14 15.50
C GLU A 435 -22.10 48.49 15.77
N LYS A 436 -23.02 47.58 15.44
CA LYS A 436 -24.46 47.75 15.73
C LYS A 436 -24.73 47.96 17.22
N LYS A 437 -24.03 47.23 18.11
CA LYS A 437 -24.21 47.34 19.55
C LYS A 437 -23.78 48.72 20.08
N ILE A 438 -22.70 49.27 19.56
CA ILE A 438 -22.20 50.60 19.95
C ILE A 438 -23.24 51.66 19.57
N LEU A 439 -23.71 51.64 18.32
CA LEU A 439 -24.72 52.59 17.83
C LEU A 439 -26.01 52.56 18.66
N THR A 440 -26.47 51.37 19.06
CA THR A 440 -27.68 51.27 19.89
C THR A 440 -27.53 51.88 21.28
N LEU A 441 -26.35 51.76 21.89
CA LEU A 441 -26.07 52.31 23.22
C LEU A 441 -26.03 53.85 23.18
N GLU A 442 -25.47 54.44 22.12
CA GLU A 442 -25.45 55.90 21.94
C GLU A 442 -26.86 56.48 21.83
N GLN A 443 -27.75 55.81 21.09
CA GLN A 443 -29.13 56.26 20.92
C GLN A 443 -29.92 56.25 22.25
N GLU A 444 -29.70 55.26 23.10
CA GLU A 444 -30.34 55.15 24.41
C GLU A 444 -29.86 56.26 25.37
N MET A 445 -28.57 56.59 25.33
CA MET A 445 -27.98 57.68 26.12
C MET A 445 -28.62 59.04 25.83
N LEU A 446 -28.90 59.36 24.56
CA LEU A 446 -29.52 60.63 24.17
C LEU A 446 -30.95 60.76 24.69
N ARG A 447 -31.72 59.66 24.65
CA ARG A 447 -33.13 59.64 25.08
C ARG A 447 -33.30 59.90 26.58
N ASN A 448 -32.40 59.38 27.42
CA ASN A 448 -32.50 59.51 28.88
C ASN A 448 -32.19 60.93 29.41
N GLN A 449 -31.64 61.83 28.59
CA GLN A 449 -31.31 63.21 29.00
C GLN A 449 -32.51 64.15 28.96
N MET A 450 -33.57 63.82 28.21
CA MET A 450 -34.83 64.56 28.25
C MET A 450 -35.73 63.96 29.34
N ASN A 451 -35.64 64.43 30.59
CA ASN A 451 -36.48 63.94 31.70
C ASN A 451 -37.97 64.14 31.34
N PRO A 452 -38.73 63.06 31.02
CA PRO A 452 -40.09 63.23 30.51
C PRO A 452 -41.00 63.88 31.55
N HIS A 453 -40.75 63.62 32.83
CA HIS A 453 -41.53 64.16 33.94
C HIS A 453 -41.39 65.69 34.06
N PHE A 454 -40.20 66.24 33.84
CA PHE A 454 -39.98 67.69 33.83
C PHE A 454 -40.78 68.38 32.71
N ILE A 455 -40.75 67.80 31.50
CA ILE A 455 -41.48 68.32 30.34
C ILE A 455 -43.00 68.29 30.60
N PHE A 456 -43.54 67.16 31.06
CA PHE A 456 -44.97 67.05 31.36
C PHE A 456 -45.42 68.01 32.47
N ASN A 457 -44.61 68.20 33.50
CA ASN A 457 -44.92 69.10 34.60
C ASN A 457 -44.91 70.57 34.18
N SER A 458 -43.92 70.98 33.38
CA SER A 458 -43.84 72.35 32.84
C SER A 458 -45.04 72.65 31.93
N LEU A 459 -45.47 71.67 31.13
CA LEU A 459 -46.67 71.78 30.29
C LEU A 459 -47.96 71.90 31.12
N ASN A 460 -48.06 71.19 32.25
CA ASN A 460 -49.19 71.34 33.17
C ASN A 460 -49.26 72.73 33.83
N SER A 461 -48.11 73.32 34.16
CA SER A 461 -48.06 74.68 34.68
C SER A 461 -48.50 75.72 33.64
N ILE A 462 -48.11 75.55 32.37
CA ILE A 462 -48.63 76.37 31.26
C ILE A 462 -50.16 76.23 31.15
N LYS A 463 -50.67 75.00 31.23
CA LYS A 463 -52.10 74.72 31.20
C LYS A 463 -52.85 75.45 32.32
N LEU A 464 -52.30 75.49 33.54
CA LEU A 464 -52.91 76.21 34.66
C LEU A 464 -53.01 77.73 34.42
N TYR A 465 -51.95 78.37 33.91
CA TYR A 465 -52.00 79.80 33.57
C TYR A 465 -53.02 80.12 32.47
N ILE A 466 -53.17 79.23 31.48
CA ILE A 466 -54.19 79.36 30.42
C ILE A 466 -55.60 79.23 31.01
N ILE A 467 -55.82 78.27 31.92
CA ILE A 467 -57.12 78.06 32.58
C ILE A 467 -57.49 79.25 33.48
N ASN A 468 -56.53 79.79 34.23
CA ASN A 468 -56.74 80.94 35.13
C ASN A 468 -56.83 82.29 34.39
N ASN A 469 -56.82 82.27 33.05
CA ASN A 469 -56.93 83.43 32.15
C ASN A 469 -55.76 84.44 32.26
N GLU A 470 -54.62 84.01 32.78
CA GLU A 470 -53.38 84.79 32.89
C GLU A 470 -52.52 84.64 31.62
N LYS A 471 -53.03 85.17 30.51
CA LYS A 471 -52.43 84.96 29.17
C LYS A 471 -50.98 85.47 29.06
N GLU A 472 -50.67 86.61 29.67
CA GLU A 472 -49.32 87.18 29.64
C GLU A 472 -48.30 86.30 30.38
N ASN A 473 -48.67 85.78 31.55
CA ASN A 473 -47.83 84.84 32.32
C ASN A 473 -47.65 83.50 31.57
N ALA A 474 -48.69 83.00 30.91
CA ALA A 474 -48.62 81.79 30.09
C ALA A 474 -47.64 81.94 28.92
N VAL A 475 -47.69 83.06 28.19
CA VAL A 475 -46.77 83.36 27.07
C VAL A 475 -45.34 83.56 27.57
N TYR A 476 -45.18 84.28 28.68
CA TYR A 476 -43.87 84.48 29.32
C TYR A 476 -43.22 83.16 29.72
N TYR A 477 -43.98 82.27 30.39
CA TYR A 477 -43.50 80.94 30.78
C TYR A 477 -43.17 80.07 29.57
N LEU A 478 -44.02 80.06 28.54
CA LEU A 478 -43.81 79.26 27.32
C LEU A 478 -42.53 79.68 26.58
N ASN A 479 -42.26 80.99 26.48
CA ASN A 479 -41.04 81.51 25.85
C ASN A 479 -39.79 81.10 26.64
N LYS A 480 -39.82 81.18 27.97
CA LYS A 480 -38.73 80.74 28.84
C LYS A 480 -38.53 79.23 28.73
N PHE A 481 -39.59 78.44 28.76
CA PHE A 481 -39.57 76.99 28.60
C PHE A 481 -38.98 76.57 27.25
N SER A 482 -39.41 77.19 26.15
CA SER A 482 -38.87 76.93 24.81
C SER A 482 -37.38 77.26 24.72
N LYS A 483 -36.96 78.38 25.33
CA LYS A 483 -35.54 78.75 25.43
C LYS A 483 -34.74 77.73 26.23
N LEU A 484 -35.29 77.21 27.33
CA LEU A 484 -34.65 76.18 28.15
C LEU A 484 -34.50 74.86 27.37
N ILE A 485 -35.56 74.35 26.75
CA ILE A 485 -35.52 73.10 25.97
C ILE A 485 -34.49 73.21 24.84
N ARG A 486 -34.45 74.35 24.14
CA ARG A 486 -33.44 74.59 23.10
C ARG A 486 -32.02 74.59 23.69
N LYS A 487 -31.79 75.29 24.81
CA LYS A 487 -30.46 75.31 25.46
C LYS A 487 -30.05 73.90 25.95
N ILE A 488 -30.97 73.11 26.51
CA ILE A 488 -30.72 71.72 26.93
C ILE A 488 -30.38 70.81 25.74
N LEU A 489 -31.11 70.94 24.62
CA LEU A 489 -30.85 70.15 23.41
C LEU A 489 -29.50 70.47 22.75
N ILE A 490 -29.08 71.75 22.78
CA ILE A 490 -27.75 72.13 22.28
C ILE A 490 -26.68 71.58 23.24
N ALA A 491 -26.85 71.79 24.54
CA ALA A 491 -25.90 71.30 25.55
C ALA A 491 -25.78 69.77 25.59
N SER A 492 -26.82 69.00 25.23
CA SER A 492 -26.76 67.53 25.17
C SER A 492 -25.96 66.99 23.98
N THR A 493 -25.83 67.77 22.91
CA THR A 493 -25.00 67.43 21.75
C THR A 493 -23.53 67.83 21.92
N GLU A 494 -23.23 68.77 22.82
CA GLU A 494 -21.88 69.21 23.11
C GLU A 494 -21.28 68.47 24.33
N LYS A 495 -20.01 68.06 24.21
CA LYS A 495 -19.32 67.36 25.31
C LYS A 495 -18.93 68.30 26.46
N GLU A 496 -18.66 69.57 26.18
CA GLU A 496 -18.18 70.58 27.13
C GLU A 496 -18.76 71.96 26.81
N ILE A 497 -19.36 72.63 27.79
CA ILE A 497 -19.88 74.00 27.66
C ILE A 497 -19.12 74.96 28.58
N SER A 498 -19.28 76.26 28.40
CA SER A 498 -18.66 77.23 29.33
C SER A 498 -19.37 77.19 30.68
N LEU A 499 -18.65 77.47 31.77
CA LEU A 499 -19.23 77.57 33.10
C LEU A 499 -20.29 78.68 33.15
N LYS A 500 -20.10 79.77 32.39
CA LYS A 500 -21.11 80.82 32.21
C LYS A 500 -22.41 80.26 31.62
N ASP A 501 -22.31 79.48 30.55
CA ASP A 501 -23.50 78.89 29.91
C ASP A 501 -24.21 77.90 30.85
N GLU A 502 -23.45 77.11 31.62
CA GLU A 502 -24.02 76.19 32.60
C GLU A 502 -24.74 76.93 33.73
N ILE A 503 -24.16 78.00 34.29
CA ILE A 503 -24.81 78.83 35.32
C ILE A 503 -26.05 79.52 34.75
N GLU A 504 -25.97 80.10 33.54
CA GLU A 504 -27.16 80.67 32.87
C GLU A 504 -28.26 79.64 32.63
N ASN A 505 -27.90 78.39 32.32
CA ASN A 505 -28.85 77.29 32.17
C ASN A 505 -29.51 76.98 33.51
N MET A 506 -28.73 76.95 34.61
CA MET A 506 -29.24 76.72 35.95
C MET A 506 -30.16 77.83 36.41
N ALA A 507 -29.82 79.09 36.14
CA ALA A 507 -30.67 80.24 36.40
C ALA A 507 -32.00 80.16 35.64
N LEU A 508 -31.95 79.80 34.34
CA LEU A 508 -33.16 79.63 33.53
C LEU A 508 -34.03 78.46 34.02
N TYR A 509 -33.39 77.36 34.43
CA TYR A 509 -34.04 76.20 35.02
C TYR A 509 -34.73 76.57 36.35
N MET A 510 -34.03 77.24 37.26
CA MET A 510 -34.56 77.73 38.53
C MET A 510 -35.72 78.68 38.34
N ASN A 511 -35.63 79.61 37.40
CA ASN A 511 -36.73 80.55 37.12
C ASN A 511 -38.02 79.80 36.71
N ILE A 512 -37.90 78.78 35.87
CA ILE A 512 -39.04 77.99 35.41
C ILE A 512 -39.63 77.14 36.55
N GLU A 513 -38.78 76.57 37.40
CA GLU A 513 -39.23 75.80 38.55
C GLU A 513 -39.80 76.70 39.67
N ASN A 514 -39.21 77.85 39.96
CA ASN A 514 -39.69 78.77 41.00
C ASN A 514 -41.10 79.29 40.71
N ILE A 515 -41.42 79.53 39.43
CA ILE A 515 -42.79 79.87 39.02
C ILE A 515 -43.78 78.76 39.42
N ARG A 516 -43.36 77.48 39.41
CA ARG A 516 -44.19 76.35 39.86
C ARG A 516 -44.36 76.28 41.38
N PHE A 517 -43.48 76.95 42.12
CA PHE A 517 -43.54 77.12 43.57
C PHE A 517 -44.07 78.51 43.96
N SER A 518 -44.89 79.14 43.10
CA SER A 518 -45.51 80.44 43.37
C SER A 518 -44.51 81.57 43.68
N ASN A 519 -43.27 81.47 43.17
CA ASN A 519 -42.16 82.40 43.43
C ASN A 519 -41.74 82.50 44.91
N GLU A 520 -41.93 81.43 45.68
CA GLU A 520 -41.56 81.39 47.11
C GLU A 520 -40.08 81.07 47.38
N ILE A 521 -39.29 80.75 46.34
CA ILE A 521 -37.87 80.39 46.49
C ILE A 521 -37.00 81.63 46.22
N ASP A 522 -36.22 82.04 47.23
CA ASP A 522 -35.16 83.05 47.10
C ASP A 522 -33.89 82.36 46.59
N TYR A 523 -33.52 82.64 45.34
CA TYR A 523 -32.36 82.06 44.66
C TYR A 523 -31.28 83.12 44.45
N GLN A 524 -30.10 82.88 45.00
CA GLN A 524 -28.97 83.80 44.91
C GLN A 524 -27.76 83.13 44.27
N GLU A 525 -27.15 83.84 43.31
CA GLU A 525 -25.93 83.43 42.62
C GLU A 525 -24.77 84.31 43.11
N ILE A 526 -23.79 83.70 43.76
CA ILE A 526 -22.60 84.40 44.26
C ILE A 526 -21.40 83.90 43.46
N ILE A 527 -20.91 84.76 42.57
CA ILE A 527 -19.75 84.47 41.71
C ILE A 527 -18.59 85.34 42.19
N ASP A 528 -17.45 84.70 42.46
CA ASP A 528 -16.21 85.39 42.81
C ASP A 528 -15.74 86.30 41.66
N GLU A 529 -15.46 87.59 41.92
CA GLU A 529 -15.08 88.59 40.92
C GLU A 529 -13.80 88.21 40.13
N ASN A 530 -12.96 87.34 40.70
CA ASN A 530 -11.73 86.86 40.08
C ASN A 530 -11.93 85.64 39.13
N LEU A 531 -13.16 85.18 38.93
CA LEU A 531 -13.48 83.99 38.12
C LEU A 531 -13.92 84.36 36.69
N ASN A 532 -13.10 84.03 35.67
CA ASN A 532 -13.54 84.14 34.27
C ASN A 532 -14.41 82.94 33.85
N THR A 533 -15.71 83.06 34.09
CA THR A 533 -16.73 82.03 33.79
C THR A 533 -16.85 81.68 32.32
N SER A 534 -16.40 82.53 31.40
CA SER A 534 -16.49 82.28 29.94
C SER A 534 -15.37 81.39 29.41
N SER A 535 -14.19 81.40 30.06
CA SER A 535 -13.03 80.60 29.66
C SER A 535 -13.00 79.19 30.27
N ILE A 536 -13.70 78.98 31.39
CA ILE A 536 -13.73 77.69 32.08
C ILE A 536 -14.71 76.76 31.37
N LYS A 537 -14.22 75.59 30.94
CA LYS A 537 -15.05 74.53 30.35
C LYS A 537 -15.43 73.51 31.41
N VAL A 538 -16.71 73.16 31.44
CA VAL A 538 -17.27 72.11 32.30
C VAL A 538 -18.07 71.12 31.46
N PRO A 539 -18.21 69.85 31.89
CA PRO A 539 -19.13 68.92 31.25
C PRO A 539 -20.53 69.51 31.18
N SER A 540 -21.22 69.33 30.05
CA SER A 540 -22.57 69.85 29.88
C SER A 540 -23.56 69.26 30.88
N LEU A 541 -24.48 70.09 31.38
CA LEU A 541 -25.59 69.70 32.27
C LEU A 541 -25.14 69.00 33.56
N ILE A 542 -23.99 69.41 34.10
CA ILE A 542 -23.38 68.79 35.28
C ILE A 542 -24.02 69.26 36.58
N LEU A 543 -24.50 70.51 36.64
CA LEU A 543 -25.07 71.12 37.84
C LEU A 543 -26.55 70.79 38.01
N GLN A 544 -27.25 70.54 36.90
CA GLN A 544 -28.70 70.34 36.86
C GLN A 544 -29.20 69.26 37.84
N PRO A 545 -28.60 68.06 37.93
CA PRO A 545 -29.13 67.02 38.81
C PRO A 545 -29.02 67.37 40.30
N PHE A 546 -28.04 68.18 40.70
CA PHE A 546 -27.89 68.62 42.08
C PHE A 546 -28.89 69.71 42.44
N LEU A 547 -29.12 70.63 41.51
CA LEU A 547 -30.13 71.68 41.66
C LEU A 547 -31.56 71.10 41.68
N GLU A 548 -31.83 70.12 40.82
CA GLU A 548 -33.09 69.35 40.84
C GLU A 548 -33.31 68.69 42.21
N ASN A 549 -32.29 68.03 42.75
CA ASN A 549 -32.38 67.39 44.06
C ASN A 549 -32.61 68.42 45.17
N ALA A 550 -31.94 69.58 45.14
CA ALA A 550 -32.12 70.65 46.12
C ALA A 550 -33.57 71.18 46.15
N ILE A 551 -34.19 71.41 44.99
CA ILE A 551 -35.58 71.88 44.89
C ILE A 551 -36.57 70.80 45.35
N TRP A 552 -36.48 69.60 44.76
CA TRP A 552 -37.51 68.58 44.92
C TRP A 552 -37.38 67.80 46.21
N HIS A 553 -36.16 67.44 46.60
CA HIS A 553 -35.93 66.64 47.82
C HIS A 553 -35.62 67.52 49.03
N GLY A 554 -35.00 68.69 48.84
CA GLY A 554 -34.72 69.64 49.93
C GLY A 554 -35.92 70.51 50.31
N LEU A 555 -36.49 71.25 49.36
CA LEU A 555 -37.40 72.37 49.65
C LEU A 555 -38.90 72.08 49.50
N SER A 556 -39.29 71.02 48.79
CA SER A 556 -40.71 70.76 48.47
C SER A 556 -41.61 70.53 49.70
N ALA A 557 -41.04 70.10 50.83
CA ALA A 557 -41.77 69.81 52.07
C ALA A 557 -41.81 70.98 53.07
N LYS A 558 -41.08 72.08 52.80
CA LYS A 558 -40.99 73.26 53.69
C LYS A 558 -42.03 74.29 53.29
N THR A 559 -42.75 74.88 54.25
CA THR A 559 -43.88 75.78 53.97
C THR A 559 -43.52 77.27 53.97
N GLN A 560 -42.40 77.68 54.57
CA GLN A 560 -41.96 79.09 54.60
C GLN A 560 -40.43 79.24 54.54
N ASN A 561 -39.96 80.38 54.02
CA ASN A 561 -38.54 80.79 53.93
C ASN A 561 -37.64 79.80 53.18
N LYS A 562 -37.92 79.57 51.89
CA LYS A 562 -37.16 78.67 51.00
C LYS A 562 -36.00 79.43 50.35
N LYS A 563 -34.76 78.96 50.54
CA LYS A 563 -33.53 79.58 50.01
C LYS A 563 -32.65 78.55 49.33
N ILE A 564 -32.14 78.90 48.14
CA ILE A 564 -31.07 78.17 47.46
C ILE A 564 -29.96 79.16 47.11
N GLU A 565 -28.74 78.81 47.46
CA GLU A 565 -27.55 79.58 47.13
C GLU A 565 -26.64 78.77 46.22
N LEU A 566 -26.26 79.34 45.07
CA LEU A 566 -25.24 78.79 44.18
C LEU A 566 -24.00 79.67 44.25
N VAL A 567 -22.91 79.09 44.74
CA VAL A 567 -21.63 79.77 44.93
C VAL A 567 -20.58 79.16 44.03
N ALA A 568 -19.92 79.99 43.21
CA ALA A 568 -18.80 79.56 42.37
C ALA A 568 -17.52 80.28 42.80
N LYS A 569 -16.54 79.52 43.31
CA LYS A 569 -15.27 80.03 43.83
C LYS A 569 -14.08 79.31 43.22
N LYS A 570 -12.94 80.01 43.15
CA LYS A 570 -11.65 79.43 42.74
C LYS A 570 -10.75 79.28 43.96
N GLU A 571 -10.85 78.14 44.65
CA GLU A 571 -10.05 77.88 45.85
C GLU A 571 -8.59 77.47 45.53
N THR A 572 -8.34 76.87 44.36
CA THR A 572 -6.98 76.50 43.90
C THR A 572 -6.79 76.80 42.42
N ALA A 573 -5.53 76.95 41.97
CA ALA A 573 -5.23 77.28 40.57
C ALA A 573 -5.72 76.21 39.56
N ARG A 574 -6.00 74.99 40.02
CA ARG A 574 -6.35 73.83 39.19
C ARG A 574 -7.79 73.34 39.36
N HIS A 575 -8.57 73.88 40.29
CA HIS A 575 -9.95 73.48 40.52
C HIS A 575 -10.88 74.68 40.67
N VAL A 576 -12.09 74.51 40.15
CA VAL A 576 -13.22 75.40 40.44
C VAL A 576 -14.17 74.64 41.35
N THR A 577 -14.47 75.26 42.50
CA THR A 577 -15.38 74.73 43.50
C THR A 577 -16.74 75.36 43.29
N ILE A 578 -17.74 74.54 42.96
CA ILE A 578 -19.14 74.97 42.82
C ILE A 578 -19.92 74.36 43.97
N THR A 579 -20.56 75.22 44.74
CA THR A 579 -21.33 74.84 45.92
C THR A 579 -22.79 75.20 45.71
N ILE A 580 -23.68 74.23 45.89
CA ILE A 580 -25.14 74.43 45.89
C ILE A 580 -25.63 74.12 47.30
N THR A 581 -26.14 75.15 47.99
CA THR A 581 -26.64 75.05 49.36
C THR A 581 -28.15 75.26 49.36
N ASP A 582 -28.89 74.31 49.93
CA ASP A 582 -30.32 74.45 50.21
C ASP A 582 -30.58 74.52 51.72
N ASN A 583 -31.64 75.23 52.11
CA ASN A 583 -32.09 75.29 53.51
C ASN A 583 -33.28 74.34 53.81
N GLY A 584 -33.29 73.18 53.15
CA GLY A 584 -34.35 72.19 53.21
C GLY A 584 -34.39 71.37 54.49
N ILE A 585 -35.21 70.31 54.47
CA ILE A 585 -35.47 69.42 55.63
C ILE A 585 -34.31 68.44 55.94
N GLY A 586 -33.23 68.46 55.16
CA GLY A 586 -32.11 67.53 55.26
C GLY A 586 -32.39 66.14 54.66
N ARG A 587 -31.32 65.39 54.39
CA ARG A 587 -31.39 64.11 53.64
C ARG A 587 -32.08 62.98 54.38
N VAL A 588 -31.89 62.86 55.69
CA VAL A 588 -32.48 61.78 56.51
C VAL A 588 -34.00 61.86 56.48
N ALA A 589 -34.57 63.05 56.67
CA ALA A 589 -36.01 63.29 56.59
C ALA A 589 -36.54 63.11 55.15
N ALA A 590 -35.79 63.56 54.14
CA ALA A 590 -36.17 63.35 52.74
C ALA A 590 -36.16 61.86 52.33
N GLU A 591 -35.28 61.04 52.91
CA GLU A 591 -35.16 59.61 52.65
C GLU A 591 -36.26 58.80 53.35
N GLU A 592 -36.69 59.19 54.56
CA GLU A 592 -37.88 58.63 55.22
C GLU A 592 -39.16 58.89 54.40
N ILE A 593 -39.37 60.13 53.92
CA ILE A 593 -40.51 60.49 53.05
C ILE A 593 -40.46 59.71 51.73
N LYS A 594 -39.26 59.45 51.21
CA LYS A 594 -39.08 58.66 49.98
C LYS A 594 -39.39 57.17 50.22
N ASN A 595 -39.01 56.62 51.36
CA ASN A 595 -39.27 55.23 51.73
C ASN A 595 -40.75 54.93 52.03
N GLN A 596 -41.52 55.95 52.43
CA GLN A 596 -42.98 55.86 52.61
C GLN A 596 -43.77 55.87 51.28
N LYS A 597 -43.14 56.23 50.14
CA LYS A 597 -43.79 56.24 48.82
C LYS A 597 -43.70 54.86 48.14
N THR A 598 -44.80 54.40 47.54
CA THR A 598 -44.95 53.06 46.92
C THR A 598 -44.06 52.81 45.70
N LEU A 599 -43.39 53.84 45.16
CA LEU A 599 -42.57 53.77 43.94
C LEU A 599 -41.13 54.22 44.23
N LYS A 600 -40.22 53.25 44.37
CA LYS A 600 -38.78 53.49 44.60
C LYS A 600 -38.07 53.75 43.26
N ARG A 601 -37.88 55.02 42.88
CA ARG A 601 -37.01 55.40 41.74
C ARG A 601 -35.55 55.53 42.18
N GLN A 602 -34.65 54.79 41.52
CA GLN A 602 -33.19 54.96 41.65
C GLN A 602 -32.76 56.29 41.00
N SER A 603 -31.83 57.01 41.63
CA SER A 603 -31.33 58.31 41.18
C SER A 603 -30.32 58.16 40.04
N ILE A 604 -30.84 57.84 38.85
CA ILE A 604 -30.07 57.71 37.60
C ILE A 604 -29.30 59.00 37.26
N GLY A 605 -29.80 60.17 37.67
CA GLY A 605 -29.14 61.47 37.42
C GLY A 605 -27.73 61.57 38.02
N ILE A 606 -27.53 61.15 39.28
CA ILE A 606 -26.23 61.28 39.97
C ILE A 606 -25.19 60.31 39.39
N SER A 607 -25.59 59.09 39.02
CA SER A 607 -24.66 58.12 38.41
C SER A 607 -24.18 58.55 37.03
N ILE A 608 -25.04 59.20 36.24
CA ILE A 608 -24.67 59.78 34.94
C ILE A 608 -23.70 60.96 35.13
N THR A 609 -23.99 61.86 36.08
CA THR A 609 -23.10 62.98 36.42
C THR A 609 -21.72 62.51 36.85
N LYS A 610 -21.65 61.44 37.66
CA LYS A 610 -20.37 60.85 38.08
C LYS A 610 -19.59 60.27 36.90
N ALA A 611 -20.25 59.53 36.00
CA ALA A 611 -19.62 58.98 34.80
C ALA A 611 -19.11 60.06 33.83
N ARG A 612 -19.82 61.20 33.73
CA ARG A 612 -19.37 62.36 32.95
C ARG A 612 -18.14 63.02 33.56
N LEU A 613 -18.14 63.25 34.87
CA LEU A 613 -16.97 63.82 35.56
C LEU A 613 -15.75 62.91 35.48
N GLU A 614 -15.94 61.60 35.59
CA GLU A 614 -14.85 60.63 35.44
C GLU A 614 -14.26 60.59 34.04
N ASN A 615 -15.09 60.67 32.99
CA ASN A 615 -14.59 60.75 31.62
C ASN A 615 -13.96 62.11 31.31
N PHE A 616 -14.46 63.19 31.90
CA PHE A 616 -13.87 64.52 31.77
C PHE A 616 -12.51 64.60 32.48
N SER A 617 -12.41 64.09 33.71
CA SER A 617 -11.18 64.16 34.52
C SER A 617 -10.03 63.33 33.96
N LYS A 618 -10.29 62.28 33.16
CA LYS A 618 -9.24 61.52 32.44
C LYS A 618 -8.33 62.39 31.56
N ASN A 619 -8.83 63.55 31.11
CA ASN A 619 -8.07 64.48 30.28
C ASN A 619 -7.25 65.50 31.10
N PHE A 620 -7.29 65.44 32.44
CA PHE A 620 -6.63 66.38 33.35
C PHE A 620 -5.73 65.64 34.35
N ARG A 621 -4.70 66.34 34.88
CA ARG A 621 -3.80 65.79 35.92
C ARG A 621 -4.38 65.81 37.34
N ALA A 622 -5.57 66.37 37.50
CA ALA A 622 -6.21 66.62 38.78
C ALA A 622 -7.55 65.89 38.85
N ASP A 623 -7.80 65.18 39.95
CA ASP A 623 -9.04 64.44 40.16
C ASP A 623 -10.21 65.36 40.50
N TYR A 624 -11.42 64.91 40.17
CA TYR A 624 -12.67 65.54 40.58
C TYR A 624 -13.08 65.04 41.97
N SER A 625 -13.83 65.85 42.72
CA SER A 625 -14.46 65.38 43.96
C SER A 625 -15.87 65.92 44.11
N ILE A 626 -16.79 65.07 44.57
CA ILE A 626 -18.17 65.41 44.86
C ILE A 626 -18.38 65.11 46.34
N LYS A 627 -18.69 66.14 47.14
CA LYS A 627 -19.02 65.99 48.55
C LYS A 627 -20.44 66.50 48.77
N ILE A 628 -21.26 65.72 49.46
CA ILE A 628 -22.60 66.12 49.88
C ILE A 628 -22.56 66.19 51.40
N ILE A 629 -22.76 67.39 51.94
CA ILE A 629 -22.60 67.76 53.35
C ILE A 629 -23.99 68.15 53.88
N ASP A 630 -24.40 67.61 55.03
CA ASP A 630 -25.65 68.00 55.68
C ASP A 630 -25.37 69.11 56.71
N LEU A 631 -26.22 70.14 56.75
CA LEU A 631 -26.13 71.27 57.66
C LEU A 631 -27.04 71.04 58.87
N TYR A 632 -26.56 71.34 60.08
CA TYR A 632 -27.29 71.17 61.35
C TYR A 632 -27.26 72.46 62.18
N ASP A 633 -28.34 72.73 62.92
CA ASP A 633 -28.42 73.85 63.88
C ASP A 633 -27.73 73.52 65.22
N GLU A 634 -27.58 74.49 66.13
CA GLU A 634 -27.01 74.32 67.47
C GLU A 634 -27.72 73.25 68.33
N ASN A 635 -28.96 72.88 67.97
CA ASN A 635 -29.76 71.81 68.59
C ASN A 635 -29.71 70.45 67.84
N ASN A 636 -28.75 70.27 66.92
CA ASN A 636 -28.52 69.04 66.14
C ASN A 636 -29.68 68.61 65.21
N LEU A 637 -30.56 69.55 64.84
CA LEU A 637 -31.62 69.37 63.84
C LEU A 637 -31.10 69.75 62.45
N ALA A 638 -31.39 68.95 61.43
CA ALA A 638 -30.93 69.20 60.06
C ALA A 638 -31.62 70.44 59.46
N THR A 639 -30.83 71.42 59.02
CA THR A 639 -31.28 72.72 58.49
C THR A 639 -31.07 72.89 56.99
N GLY A 640 -30.45 71.91 56.32
CA GLY A 640 -30.23 71.94 54.88
C GLY A 640 -29.19 70.94 54.38
N THR A 641 -28.94 70.97 53.07
CA THR A 641 -27.89 70.18 52.43
C THR A 641 -27.03 71.07 51.52
N GLN A 642 -25.72 70.83 51.54
CA GLN A 642 -24.73 71.50 50.72
C GLN A 642 -24.00 70.49 49.83
N VAL A 643 -24.04 70.71 48.52
CA VAL A 643 -23.28 69.91 47.56
C VAL A 643 -22.07 70.72 47.09
N VAL A 644 -20.87 70.18 47.30
CA VAL A 644 -19.59 70.76 46.88
C VAL A 644 -19.01 69.94 45.73
N LEU A 645 -18.84 70.59 44.58
CA LEU A 645 -18.31 70.02 43.35
C LEU A 645 -16.97 70.66 43.04
N ASN A 646 -15.89 69.88 43.13
CA ASN A 646 -14.57 70.31 42.70
C ASN A 646 -14.31 69.79 41.30
N ILE A 647 -14.36 70.69 40.32
CA ILE A 647 -14.16 70.36 38.91
C ILE A 647 -12.75 70.80 38.50
N PRO A 648 -11.93 69.90 37.92
CA PRO A 648 -10.60 70.26 37.45
C PRO A 648 -10.70 71.24 36.27
N THR A 649 -9.79 72.22 36.25
CA THR A 649 -9.68 73.22 35.18
C THR A 649 -8.30 73.16 34.53
N LYS A 650 -8.18 73.66 33.29
CA LYS A 650 -6.92 73.60 32.52
C LYS A 650 -5.86 74.53 33.08
#